data_AF-A0A661R9S5-F1
#
_entry.id   AF-A0A661R9S5-F1
#
_cell.length_a   1.000
_cell.length_b   1.000
_cell.length_c   1.000
_cell.angle_alpha   90.00
_cell.angle_beta   90.00
_cell.angle_gamma   90.00
#
_symmetry.space_group_name_H-M   'P 1'
#
loop_
_entity.id
_entity.type
_entity.pdbx_description
1 polymer ?
#
loop_
_entity_poly.entity_id
_entity_poly.type
_entity_poly.pdbx_seq_one_letter_code
_entity_poly.pdbx_strand_id
1 'polypeptide(L)'
;MLEGTITRHPATLAVVCALRVDYPYFYNKLQEEPDLIARFTDVFVQKSKKFEDLPPKPRHLLSEYCKDDQLLPEHNSLRRFIGSLRGHRWPDSLQPFMQLTQDPITRKFGSSAAQITRALVSGDTPGLLQELGRDKDNKPITREDAVLMANIIEDLEGESETRRNNAAAVIASISKRIPVDFQDKLLHPLCRQLERSQDFRSSIGVAKIREILELDKVHHGYKQGIVELLIEDALDEEQGFSLRLESMQPPSLDEAKQMTEDIVSMALSVLEKYGLSPSSRKSLCSWLLSREISLEKDSTALPYTSLEQWMLEYQDILLPEIGNQYTSQFIGELKNDRTSNINIAAGLERCSIVFDRLWEAGEDDRPVLWEQLTHMVSVKTEEAVAFAWDYANRHKDGAGGTYVSSFVTSLSKRLKKDIEDQDNWGVDQWEEGAKVLLQIASTRANDLEEQSSEDLANLAIEYSLNEDTERYCTSIIDILEKISREDAHRVITHMVTNLLTELPDNGVSWLAKHYHDVLNDTERKQIQKILNGLLSQPNVNDIASRKYARFFEDLTSISYGMPEIQTHIQHAYQMLQSKQNEFENFVKKVFQTMATMLKVKVPDSVGGNLQQVFDHAQSQPAWLAWLHKTVAEYWPQALPGLNMTTIFNNGLAVATSNPSQPNMDGIVLSLTKLLEIGAIPADGNTAQIVKLACDLWPHHRDASARCLQNFREAPTPTDVANLMNGIDADEDTAFIDLQTTWKHILKNLTHEQILLTTSLVLSNSMVGPDDQPDKALALWLHSMSDDLCAEILYACLEDEKIADDHKDRLWNQAVSLREKLNGDFFIKTIPAIYSKEIPKTQNTVIDSATEINALFKDVSEKSLFAKSLLSALCQSNSIDTKRSLAKWLHEIGGESQLKHLGEAAFPANEDDVQILVEVFPSKRKELEKYQKEQMQSEEEDHE
;
A
#
# COMPACT_ATOMS: atom_id res chain seq x y z
N MET A 1 28.83 5.36 97.14
CA MET A 1 29.34 6.27 98.20
C MET A 1 29.12 5.61 99.54
N LEU A 2 30.06 5.70 100.48
CA LEU A 2 29.88 5.20 101.85
C LEU A 2 28.76 5.98 102.56
N GLU A 3 27.96 5.30 103.36
CA GLU A 3 26.88 5.91 104.13
C GLU A 3 27.46 6.93 105.14
N GLY A 4 26.93 8.16 105.13
CA GLY A 4 27.39 9.22 106.03
C GLY A 4 28.43 10.21 105.48
N THR A 5 28.95 10.04 104.25
CA THR A 5 29.97 10.95 103.70
C THR A 5 29.47 12.40 103.53
N ILE A 6 28.22 12.59 103.11
CA ILE A 6 27.63 13.93 102.87
C ILE A 6 26.81 14.41 104.08
N THR A 7 26.05 13.52 104.71
CA THR A 7 25.13 13.87 105.82
C THR A 7 25.85 14.29 107.10
N ARG A 8 27.14 13.93 107.28
CA ARG A 8 27.97 14.38 108.41
C ARG A 8 28.54 15.80 108.24
N HIS A 9 28.49 16.38 107.05
CA HIS A 9 29.04 17.71 106.75
C HIS A 9 28.05 18.61 105.96
N PRO A 10 26.84 18.88 106.48
CA PRO A 10 25.81 19.64 105.75
C PRO A 10 26.24 21.09 105.44
N ALA A 11 27.01 21.71 106.33
CA ALA A 11 27.54 23.05 106.11
C ALA A 11 28.57 23.09 104.96
N THR A 12 29.30 22.00 104.67
CA THR A 12 30.19 21.94 103.50
C THR A 12 29.41 22.01 102.20
N LEU A 13 28.24 21.36 102.13
CA LEU A 13 27.36 21.47 100.96
C LEU A 13 26.88 22.89 100.74
N ALA A 14 26.44 23.58 101.81
CA ALA A 14 26.02 24.98 101.74
C ALA A 14 27.14 25.91 101.23
N VAL A 15 28.38 25.66 101.65
CA VAL A 15 29.56 26.41 101.21
C VAL A 15 29.89 26.15 99.75
N VAL A 16 29.89 24.89 99.31
CA VAL A 16 30.12 24.52 97.91
C VAL A 16 29.05 25.12 97.00
N CYS A 17 27.79 25.16 97.45
CA CYS A 17 26.70 25.86 96.76
C CYS A 17 26.92 27.38 96.69
N ALA A 18 27.29 28.02 97.80
CA ALA A 18 27.58 29.45 97.83
C ALA A 18 28.78 29.82 96.93
N LEU A 19 29.84 29.00 96.92
CA LEU A 19 30.97 29.19 96.00
C LEU A 19 30.56 29.08 94.54
N ARG A 20 29.65 28.16 94.20
CA ARG A 20 29.12 28.02 92.84
C ARG A 20 28.34 29.24 92.39
N VAL A 21 27.53 29.84 93.27
CA VAL A 21 26.64 30.96 92.91
C VAL A 21 27.36 32.30 92.98
N ASP A 22 28.05 32.59 94.08
CA ASP A 22 28.63 33.91 94.33
C ASP A 22 30.04 34.06 93.74
N TYR A 23 30.74 32.94 93.49
CA TYR A 23 32.13 32.92 93.01
C TYR A 23 32.38 31.84 91.93
N PRO A 24 31.60 31.82 90.83
CA PRO A 24 31.59 30.73 89.85
C PRO A 24 32.96 30.46 89.21
N TYR A 25 33.76 31.50 88.94
CA TYR A 25 35.11 31.36 88.39
C TYR A 25 36.07 30.64 89.34
N PHE A 26 35.96 30.89 90.65
CA PHE A 26 36.76 30.19 91.65
C PHE A 26 36.26 28.76 91.84
N TYR A 27 34.95 28.55 91.76
CA TYR A 27 34.33 27.23 91.82
C TYR A 27 34.76 26.32 90.65
N ASN A 28 34.85 26.82 89.42
CA ASN A 28 35.34 26.02 88.28
C ASN A 28 36.77 25.50 88.52
N LYS A 29 37.66 26.37 89.03
CA LYS A 29 39.04 25.96 89.38
C LYS A 29 39.11 25.01 90.57
N LEU A 30 38.17 25.13 91.50
CA LEU A 30 38.00 24.17 92.59
C LEU A 30 37.60 22.79 92.07
N GLN A 31 36.88 22.68 90.94
CA GLN A 31 36.55 21.39 90.31
C GLN A 31 37.80 20.69 89.77
N GLU A 32 38.77 21.46 89.29
CA GLU A 32 40.05 20.94 88.81
C GLU A 32 41.01 20.55 89.94
N GLU A 33 40.93 21.25 91.08
CA GLU A 33 41.80 21.05 92.24
C GLU A 33 41.01 21.16 93.57
N PRO A 34 40.58 20.04 94.18
CA PRO A 34 39.72 20.06 95.36
C PRO A 34 40.32 20.73 96.60
N ASP A 35 41.65 20.74 96.75
CA ASP A 35 42.34 21.35 97.89
C ASP A 35 42.48 22.88 97.77
N LEU A 36 41.98 23.49 96.68
CA LEU A 36 42.22 24.89 96.35
C LEU A 36 41.72 25.86 97.44
N ILE A 37 40.62 25.53 98.14
CA ILE A 37 40.12 26.34 99.28
C ILE A 37 41.14 26.35 100.43
N ALA A 38 41.71 25.20 100.77
CA ALA A 38 42.72 25.11 101.84
C ALA A 38 43.98 25.89 101.46
N ARG A 39 44.44 25.76 100.20
CA ARG A 39 45.60 26.49 99.69
C ARG A 39 45.37 28.00 99.63
N PHE A 40 44.19 28.44 99.19
CA PHE A 40 43.79 29.85 99.19
C PHE A 40 43.72 30.43 100.61
N THR A 41 43.21 29.63 101.56
CA THR A 41 43.12 30.01 102.97
C THR A 41 44.50 30.17 103.60
N ASP A 42 45.43 29.23 103.36
CA ASP A 42 46.79 29.27 103.89
C ASP A 42 47.55 30.52 103.45
N VAL A 43 47.47 30.87 102.16
CA VAL A 43 48.26 31.97 101.60
C VAL A 43 47.60 33.34 101.79
N PHE A 44 46.32 33.48 101.45
CA PHE A 44 45.68 34.81 101.40
C PHE A 44 44.88 35.17 102.66
N VAL A 45 44.37 34.19 103.40
CA VAL A 45 43.57 34.45 104.61
C VAL A 45 44.44 34.42 105.87
N GLN A 46 45.17 33.33 106.08
CA GLN A 46 45.98 33.09 107.29
C GLN A 46 47.41 33.59 107.16
N LYS A 47 47.93 33.71 105.93
CA LYS A 47 49.34 34.01 105.63
C LYS A 47 50.32 33.06 106.34
N SER A 48 49.90 31.81 106.52
CA SER A 48 50.69 30.76 107.18
C SER A 48 51.77 30.17 106.25
N LYS A 49 51.62 30.34 104.94
CA LYS A 49 52.58 29.94 103.90
C LYS A 49 52.76 31.06 102.88
N LYS A 50 53.94 31.15 102.26
CA LYS A 50 54.16 32.06 101.12
C LYS A 50 53.55 31.46 99.85
N PHE A 51 53.16 32.32 98.92
CA PHE A 51 52.56 31.91 97.64
C PHE A 51 53.51 31.03 96.81
N GLU A 52 54.82 31.30 96.90
CA GLU A 52 55.86 30.55 96.19
C GLU A 52 55.97 29.08 96.62
N ASP A 53 55.58 28.76 97.86
CA ASP A 53 55.68 27.43 98.46
C ASP A 53 54.48 26.53 98.06
N LEU A 54 53.56 27.02 97.24
CA LEU A 54 52.42 26.24 96.75
C LEU A 54 52.85 25.25 95.64
N PRO A 55 52.23 24.06 95.58
CA PRO A 55 52.46 23.11 94.49
C PRO A 55 52.13 23.73 93.11
N PRO A 56 52.74 23.25 92.01
CA PRO A 56 52.69 23.92 90.70
C PRO A 56 51.28 24.21 90.18
N LYS A 57 50.37 23.24 90.31
CA LYS A 57 48.99 23.34 89.80
C LYS A 57 48.11 24.31 90.62
N PRO A 58 48.01 24.20 91.96
CA PRO A 58 47.39 25.23 92.79
C PRO A 58 48.01 26.62 92.60
N ARG A 59 49.33 26.72 92.43
CA ARG A 59 50.02 28.00 92.21
C ARG A 59 49.59 28.64 90.88
N HIS A 60 49.48 27.87 89.81
CA HIS A 60 48.97 28.33 88.52
C HIS A 60 47.49 28.74 88.59
N LEU A 61 46.65 27.96 89.26
CA LEU A 61 45.22 28.28 89.38
C LEU A 61 44.97 29.53 90.24
N LEU A 62 45.81 29.74 91.27
CA LEU A 62 45.69 30.89 92.17
C LEU A 62 46.41 32.15 91.68
N SER A 63 47.33 32.06 90.70
CA SER A 63 48.05 33.24 90.20
C SER A 63 47.15 34.28 89.56
N GLU A 64 45.99 33.88 89.05
CA GLU A 64 45.00 34.82 88.50
C GLU A 64 44.31 35.67 89.57
N TYR A 65 44.38 35.29 90.85
CA TYR A 65 43.74 36.04 91.95
C TYR A 65 44.71 37.00 92.68
N CYS A 66 46.00 37.00 92.32
CA CYS A 66 47.03 37.78 93.00
C CYS A 66 48.01 38.46 92.04
N LYS A 67 48.56 39.59 92.48
CA LYS A 67 49.68 40.29 91.82
C LYS A 67 50.73 40.61 92.88
N ASP A 68 51.99 40.32 92.58
CA ASP A 68 53.12 40.44 93.52
C ASP A 68 52.88 39.70 94.86
N ASP A 69 52.37 38.46 94.76
CA ASP A 69 51.98 37.58 95.88
C ASP A 69 50.93 38.16 96.85
N GLN A 70 50.28 39.27 96.47
CA GLN A 70 49.17 39.87 97.20
C GLN A 70 47.85 39.70 96.44
N LEU A 71 46.79 39.36 97.18
CA LEU A 71 45.46 39.19 96.58
C LEU A 71 44.96 40.52 95.99
N LEU A 72 44.43 40.47 94.78
CA LEU A 72 43.87 41.65 94.11
C LEU A 72 42.65 42.20 94.87
N PRO A 73 42.44 43.53 94.90
CA PRO A 73 41.37 44.15 95.68
C PRO A 73 39.96 43.66 95.34
N GLU A 74 39.75 43.27 94.08
CA GLU A 74 38.48 42.76 93.54
C GLU A 74 38.08 41.39 94.10
N HIS A 75 39.03 40.61 94.63
CA HIS A 75 38.77 39.30 95.23
C HIS A 75 38.72 39.36 96.77
N ASN A 76 38.65 40.56 97.36
CA ASN A 76 38.52 40.72 98.81
C ASN A 76 37.19 40.16 99.36
N SER A 77 36.12 40.14 98.56
CA SER A 77 34.85 39.50 98.91
C SER A 77 35.02 37.99 99.06
N LEU A 78 35.66 37.33 98.09
CA LEU A 78 36.03 35.91 98.13
C LEU A 78 36.93 35.61 99.34
N ARG A 79 37.90 36.47 99.64
CA ARG A 79 38.76 36.35 100.83
C ARG A 79 37.98 36.46 102.13
N ARG A 80 37.03 37.39 102.23
CA ARG A 80 36.14 37.53 103.41
C ARG A 80 35.23 36.31 103.55
N PHE A 81 34.71 35.81 102.44
CA PHE A 81 33.85 34.63 102.41
C PHE A 81 34.63 33.38 102.82
N ILE A 82 35.78 33.08 102.20
CA ILE A 82 36.63 31.95 102.61
C ILE A 82 37.15 32.14 104.04
N GLY A 83 37.43 33.38 104.44
CA GLY A 83 37.84 33.72 105.80
C GLY A 83 36.77 33.55 106.87
N SER A 84 35.48 33.66 106.52
CA SER A 84 34.37 33.39 107.46
C SER A 84 34.19 31.90 107.75
N LEU A 85 34.76 31.03 106.90
CA LEU A 85 34.75 29.57 107.06
C LEU A 85 35.85 29.05 108.00
N ARG A 86 36.53 29.95 108.72
CA ARG A 86 37.63 29.60 109.63
C ARG A 86 37.11 28.79 110.80
N GLY A 87 37.62 27.57 110.96
CA GLY A 87 37.16 26.60 111.98
C GLY A 87 36.10 25.61 111.46
N HIS A 88 35.68 25.73 110.20
CA HIS A 88 34.80 24.75 109.55
C HIS A 88 35.49 23.40 109.39
N ARG A 89 34.80 22.31 109.71
CA ARG A 89 35.31 20.94 109.56
C ARG A 89 35.07 20.45 108.13
N TRP A 90 36.08 20.62 107.29
CA TRP A 90 36.11 20.09 105.94
C TRP A 90 36.20 18.55 105.93
N PRO A 91 35.52 17.87 104.99
CA PRO A 91 35.69 16.44 104.74
C PRO A 91 37.01 16.16 104.00
N ASP A 92 37.49 14.92 104.05
CA ASP A 92 38.76 14.51 103.39
C ASP A 92 38.74 14.61 101.86
N SER A 93 37.55 14.64 101.25
CA SER A 93 37.37 14.92 99.83
C SER A 93 36.13 15.75 99.59
N LEU A 94 36.30 16.84 98.83
CA LEU A 94 35.20 17.68 98.37
C LEU A 94 34.48 17.12 97.13
N GLN A 95 35.09 16.15 96.45
CA GLN A 95 34.59 15.58 95.20
C GLN A 95 33.15 15.03 95.28
N PRO A 96 32.72 14.31 96.35
CA PRO A 96 31.35 13.82 96.47
C PRO A 96 30.31 14.95 96.57
N PHE A 97 30.67 16.06 97.23
CA PHE A 97 29.81 17.24 97.38
C PHE A 97 29.69 17.99 96.04
N MET A 98 30.80 18.08 95.31
CA MET A 98 30.84 18.72 94.00
C MET A 98 30.05 17.94 92.94
N GLN A 99 30.14 16.59 92.97
CA GLN A 99 29.33 15.72 92.12
C GLN A 99 27.83 15.72 92.47
N LEU A 100 27.45 16.03 93.71
CA LEU A 100 26.04 16.20 94.09
C LEU A 100 25.46 17.53 93.65
N THR A 101 26.31 18.56 93.52
CA THR A 101 25.90 19.86 92.98
C THR A 101 25.83 19.88 91.45
N GLN A 102 26.37 18.88 90.75
CA GLN A 102 26.26 18.77 89.29
C GLN A 102 24.91 18.15 88.87
N ASP A 103 24.38 18.59 87.73
CA ASP A 103 23.17 18.01 87.14
C ASP A 103 23.45 16.56 86.69
N PRO A 104 22.54 15.58 86.90
CA PRO A 104 22.69 14.18 86.50
C PRO A 104 23.20 13.93 85.07
N ILE A 105 22.85 14.78 84.10
CA ILE A 105 23.29 14.67 82.70
C ILE A 105 24.78 15.03 82.56
N THR A 106 25.20 16.16 83.16
CA THR A 106 26.61 16.59 83.20
C THR A 106 27.50 15.55 83.89
N ARG A 107 26.95 14.86 84.90
CA ARG A 107 27.64 13.81 85.67
C ARG A 107 27.96 12.56 84.82
N LYS A 108 27.10 12.22 83.86
CA LYS A 108 27.21 11.00 83.05
C LYS A 108 28.04 11.21 81.78
N PHE A 109 27.99 12.42 81.19
CA PHE A 109 28.52 12.65 79.84
C PHE A 109 29.48 13.86 79.71
N GLY A 110 29.75 14.61 80.78
CA GLY A 110 30.68 15.74 80.78
C GLY A 110 30.01 17.11 80.62
N SER A 111 30.80 18.18 80.60
CA SER A 111 30.31 19.58 80.67
C SER A 111 29.54 20.04 79.43
N SER A 112 29.89 19.59 78.23
CA SER A 112 29.21 19.92 76.97
C SER A 112 27.89 19.15 76.77
N ALA A 113 27.73 18.01 77.44
CA ALA A 113 26.58 17.14 77.24
C ALA A 113 25.24 17.74 77.70
N ALA A 114 25.24 18.59 78.74
CA ALA A 114 24.01 19.20 79.22
C ALA A 114 23.41 20.21 78.21
N GLN A 115 24.26 20.92 77.46
CA GLN A 115 23.82 21.82 76.39
C GLN A 115 23.35 21.04 75.16
N ILE A 116 24.06 19.98 74.79
CA ILE A 116 23.67 19.06 73.70
C ILE A 116 22.33 18.37 74.01
N THR A 117 22.16 17.80 75.21
CA THR A 117 20.89 17.18 75.63
C THR A 117 19.77 18.23 75.69
N ARG A 118 20.04 19.44 76.18
CA ARG A 118 19.04 20.51 76.17
C ARG A 118 18.60 20.85 74.74
N ALA A 119 19.54 21.03 73.82
CA ALA A 119 19.27 21.34 72.42
C ALA A 119 18.48 20.23 71.72
N LEU A 120 18.84 18.96 71.95
CA LEU A 120 18.10 17.80 71.45
C LEU A 120 16.67 17.75 72.01
N VAL A 121 16.50 17.89 73.33
CA VAL A 121 15.19 17.83 73.99
C VAL A 121 14.29 19.03 73.62
N SER A 122 14.86 20.20 73.37
CA SER A 122 14.14 21.41 72.97
C SER A 122 13.91 21.54 71.46
N GLY A 123 14.48 20.67 70.63
CA GLY A 123 14.36 20.75 69.17
C GLY A 123 15.23 21.83 68.52
N ASP A 124 16.24 22.35 69.23
CA ASP A 124 17.06 23.48 68.79
C ASP A 124 18.25 23.02 67.92
N THR A 125 17.99 22.83 66.62
CA THR A 125 19.02 22.43 65.63
C THR A 125 20.17 23.45 65.55
N PRO A 126 19.93 24.78 65.45
CA PRO A 126 21.02 25.76 65.46
C PRO A 126 21.85 25.73 66.74
N GLY A 127 21.20 25.62 67.90
CA GLY A 127 21.87 25.49 69.20
C GLY A 127 22.73 24.24 69.27
N LEU A 128 22.25 23.09 68.78
CA LEU A 128 23.05 21.87 68.70
C LEU A 128 24.29 22.09 67.82
N LEU A 129 24.13 22.61 66.61
CA LEU A 129 25.25 22.83 65.68
C LEU A 129 26.28 23.81 66.24
N GLN A 130 25.84 24.82 67.00
CA GLN A 130 26.74 25.76 67.68
C GLN A 130 27.59 25.06 68.76
N GLU A 131 26.98 24.20 69.58
CA GLU A 131 27.68 23.44 70.62
C GLU A 131 28.65 22.40 70.02
N LEU A 132 28.34 21.89 68.83
CA LEU A 132 29.23 21.01 68.06
C LEU A 132 30.31 21.76 67.25
N GLY A 133 30.31 23.11 67.26
CA GLY A 133 31.24 23.93 66.49
C GLY A 133 31.04 23.86 64.97
N ARG A 134 29.82 23.54 64.52
CA ARG A 134 29.41 23.30 63.12
C ARG A 134 28.27 24.21 62.65
N ASP A 135 27.99 25.30 63.37
CA ASP A 135 26.99 26.31 63.01
C ASP A 135 27.35 27.06 61.72
N LYS A 136 28.66 27.22 61.44
CA LYS A 136 29.18 28.01 60.32
C LYS A 136 29.65 27.19 59.11
N ASP A 137 29.59 25.87 59.18
CA ASP A 137 29.99 24.99 58.08
C ASP A 137 28.99 23.86 57.82
N ASN A 138 29.11 23.21 56.66
CA ASN A 138 28.32 22.03 56.26
C ASN A 138 29.11 20.73 56.43
N LYS A 139 30.18 20.73 57.25
CA LYS A 139 31.03 19.53 57.39
C LYS A 139 30.34 18.46 58.23
N PRO A 140 30.72 17.19 58.08
CA PRO A 140 30.23 16.14 58.96
C PRO A 140 30.54 16.43 60.43
N ILE A 141 29.64 16.03 61.32
CA ILE A 141 29.90 16.03 62.77
C ILE A 141 31.08 15.10 63.09
N THR A 142 31.80 15.39 64.17
CA THR A 142 32.97 14.57 64.52
C THR A 142 32.51 13.19 65.04
N ARG A 143 33.40 12.19 64.98
CA ARG A 143 33.10 10.85 65.53
C ARG A 143 32.83 10.90 67.03
N GLU A 144 33.53 11.75 67.77
CA GLU A 144 33.36 11.90 69.22
C GLU A 144 31.99 12.47 69.56
N ASP A 145 31.54 13.49 68.81
CA ASP A 145 30.22 14.09 68.96
C ASP A 145 29.09 13.10 68.58
N ALA A 146 29.30 12.31 67.54
CA ALA A 146 28.34 11.28 67.12
C ALA A 146 28.17 10.18 68.18
N VAL A 147 29.26 9.75 68.83
CA VAL A 147 29.21 8.80 69.97
C VAL A 147 28.44 9.42 71.15
N LEU A 148 28.74 10.67 71.47
CA LEU A 148 28.08 11.38 72.57
C LEU A 148 26.58 11.51 72.32
N MET A 149 26.16 11.90 71.12
CA MET A 149 24.75 11.99 70.75
C MET A 149 24.06 10.63 70.76
N ALA A 150 24.71 9.57 70.29
CA ALA A 150 24.13 8.23 70.30
C ALA A 150 23.81 7.76 71.73
N ASN A 151 24.74 7.98 72.66
CA ASN A 151 24.52 7.63 74.08
C ASN A 151 23.43 8.50 74.73
N ILE A 152 23.34 9.78 74.38
CA ILE A 152 22.28 10.67 74.87
C ILE A 152 20.92 10.22 74.33
N ILE A 153 20.82 9.87 73.05
CA ILE A 153 19.56 9.42 72.42
C ILE A 153 19.08 8.09 73.02
N GLU A 154 19.99 7.17 73.31
CA GLU A 154 19.66 5.91 73.99
C GLU A 154 19.03 6.18 75.38
N ASP A 155 19.57 7.14 76.13
CA ASP A 155 19.01 7.56 77.42
C ASP A 155 17.64 8.25 77.29
N LEU A 156 17.36 8.90 76.14
CA LEU A 156 16.09 9.56 75.88
C LEU A 156 14.93 8.57 75.62
N GLU A 157 15.18 7.26 75.47
CA GLU A 157 14.10 6.28 75.24
C GLU A 157 13.05 6.27 76.37
N GLY A 158 13.45 6.60 77.61
CA GLY A 158 12.59 6.67 78.80
C GLY A 158 11.91 8.03 79.05
N GLU A 159 12.14 9.03 78.21
CA GLU A 159 11.55 10.37 78.32
C GLU A 159 10.17 10.49 77.64
N SER A 160 9.50 11.63 77.81
CA SER A 160 8.20 11.87 77.18
C SER A 160 8.28 11.87 75.65
N GLU A 161 7.18 11.48 74.99
CA GLU A 161 7.11 11.38 73.52
C GLU A 161 7.49 12.69 72.82
N THR A 162 7.01 13.83 73.30
CA THR A 162 7.37 15.16 72.76
C THR A 162 8.88 15.41 72.78
N ARG A 163 9.58 14.99 73.83
CA ARG A 163 11.04 15.19 73.94
C ARG A 163 11.79 14.26 73.00
N ARG A 164 11.31 13.03 72.82
CA ARG A 164 11.88 12.08 71.85
C ARG A 164 11.66 12.56 70.41
N ASN A 165 10.49 13.09 70.10
CA ASN A 165 10.18 13.65 68.78
C ASN A 165 11.03 14.88 68.47
N ASN A 166 11.20 15.79 69.44
CA ASN A 166 12.10 16.95 69.29
C ASN A 166 13.55 16.51 69.01
N ALA A 167 14.06 15.54 69.77
CA ALA A 167 15.41 15.02 69.55
C ALA A 167 15.55 14.34 68.19
N ALA A 168 14.57 13.52 67.80
CA ALA A 168 14.53 12.87 66.51
C ALA A 168 14.45 13.89 65.35
N ALA A 169 13.67 14.96 65.47
CA ALA A 169 13.60 16.04 64.47
C ALA A 169 14.95 16.75 64.27
N VAL A 170 15.70 16.98 65.35
CA VAL A 170 17.06 17.53 65.27
C VAL A 170 18.01 16.54 64.58
N ILE A 171 17.87 15.24 64.81
CA ILE A 171 18.66 14.22 64.09
C ILE A 171 18.28 14.15 62.61
N ALA A 172 16.99 14.27 62.29
CA ALA A 172 16.50 14.34 60.92
C ALA A 172 17.13 15.53 60.17
N SER A 173 17.15 16.71 60.79
CA SER A 173 17.70 17.93 60.16
C SER A 173 19.20 17.84 59.86
N ILE A 174 19.98 17.17 60.73
CA ILE A 174 21.44 16.97 60.55
C ILE A 174 21.81 15.65 59.86
N SER A 175 20.85 14.83 59.44
CA SER A 175 21.05 13.47 58.88
C SER A 175 22.20 13.34 57.87
N LYS A 176 22.29 14.26 56.90
CA LYS A 176 23.36 14.30 55.87
C LYS A 176 24.76 14.59 56.43
N ARG A 177 24.86 15.17 57.63
CA ARG A 177 26.12 15.49 58.31
C ARG A 177 26.61 14.35 59.21
N ILE A 178 25.81 13.28 59.39
CA ILE A 178 26.18 12.16 60.25
C ILE A 178 27.20 11.25 59.54
N PRO A 179 28.37 10.96 60.17
CA PRO A 179 29.34 10.02 59.65
C PRO A 179 28.72 8.64 59.41
N VAL A 180 29.06 8.01 58.28
CA VAL A 180 28.51 6.72 57.84
C VAL A 180 28.58 5.66 58.96
N ASP A 181 29.68 5.60 59.71
CA ASP A 181 29.90 4.62 60.78
C ASP A 181 28.93 4.73 61.98
N PHE A 182 28.16 5.82 62.08
CA PHE A 182 27.25 6.11 63.20
C PHE A 182 25.80 6.35 62.76
N GLN A 183 25.52 6.24 61.46
CA GLN A 183 24.18 6.42 60.92
C GLN A 183 23.18 5.40 61.48
N ASP A 184 23.58 4.14 61.68
CA ASP A 184 22.74 3.10 62.29
C ASP A 184 22.30 3.48 63.72
N LYS A 185 23.23 3.97 64.54
CA LYS A 185 22.97 4.31 65.95
C LYS A 185 22.10 5.55 66.11
N LEU A 186 22.23 6.52 65.21
CA LEU A 186 21.52 7.80 65.30
C LEU A 186 20.20 7.80 64.51
N LEU A 187 20.15 7.14 63.36
CA LEU A 187 18.97 7.14 62.50
C LEU A 187 17.95 6.07 62.88
N HIS A 188 18.35 4.91 63.43
CA HIS A 188 17.36 3.89 63.84
C HIS A 188 16.38 4.38 64.93
N PRO A 189 16.81 5.12 65.97
CA PRO A 189 15.87 5.73 66.92
C PRO A 189 14.90 6.71 66.25
N LEU A 190 15.37 7.49 65.27
CA LEU A 190 14.53 8.38 64.46
C LEU A 190 13.52 7.57 63.62
N CYS A 191 13.96 6.52 62.93
CA CYS A 191 13.08 5.63 62.17
C CYS A 191 12.00 5.00 63.06
N ARG A 192 12.33 4.57 64.28
CA ARG A 192 11.34 4.06 65.25
C ARG A 192 10.28 5.11 65.62
N GLN A 193 10.64 6.39 65.69
CA GLN A 193 9.63 7.44 65.94
C GLN A 193 8.77 7.69 64.70
N LEU A 194 9.36 7.64 63.49
CA LEU A 194 8.62 7.72 62.23
C LEU A 194 7.60 6.59 62.10
N GLU A 195 7.91 5.38 62.55
CA GLU A 195 6.95 4.25 62.55
C GLU A 195 5.78 4.44 63.55
N ARG A 196 6.00 5.18 64.64
CA ARG A 196 5.02 5.26 65.75
C ARG A 196 3.97 6.33 65.61
N SER A 197 4.27 7.44 64.93
CA SER A 197 3.40 8.63 64.95
C SER A 197 3.29 9.27 63.57
N GLN A 198 2.05 9.36 63.06
CA GLN A 198 1.72 10.07 61.83
C GLN A 198 1.97 11.58 61.93
N ASP A 199 1.63 12.18 63.07
CA ASP A 199 1.92 13.59 63.36
C ASP A 199 3.42 13.86 63.29
N PHE A 200 4.24 12.93 63.78
CA PHE A 200 5.69 13.04 63.68
C PHE A 200 6.17 12.93 62.22
N ARG A 201 5.65 11.97 61.44
CA ARG A 201 5.94 11.87 59.99
C ARG A 201 5.61 13.18 59.25
N SER A 202 4.46 13.77 59.56
CA SER A 202 4.03 15.07 58.99
C SER A 202 4.98 16.21 59.39
N SER A 203 5.41 16.26 60.66
CA SER A 203 6.32 17.30 61.15
C SER A 203 7.73 17.25 60.55
N ILE A 204 8.19 16.07 60.14
CA ILE A 204 9.48 15.88 59.46
C ILE A 204 9.39 16.23 57.97
N GLY A 205 8.25 15.94 57.34
CA GLY A 205 7.99 16.17 55.92
C GLY A 205 8.46 15.02 55.03
N VAL A 206 7.68 14.74 53.97
CA VAL A 206 7.91 13.63 53.02
C VAL A 206 9.27 13.72 52.34
N ALA A 207 9.66 14.91 51.90
CA ALA A 207 10.95 15.14 51.23
C ALA A 207 12.12 14.80 52.16
N LYS A 208 12.03 15.15 53.44
CA LYS A 208 13.08 14.85 54.41
C LYS A 208 13.13 13.38 54.76
N ILE A 209 11.96 12.73 54.86
CA ILE A 209 11.88 11.27 55.05
C ILE A 209 12.58 10.56 53.90
N ARG A 210 12.33 10.96 52.64
CA ARG A 210 13.05 10.41 51.47
C ARG A 210 14.55 10.48 51.66
N GLU A 211 15.08 11.68 51.96
CA GLU A 211 16.52 11.87 52.14
C GLU A 211 17.11 10.95 53.22
N ILE A 212 16.36 10.70 54.30
CA ILE A 212 16.80 9.80 55.38
C ILE A 212 16.80 8.35 54.91
N LEU A 213 15.75 7.91 54.22
CA LEU A 213 15.62 6.53 53.75
C LEU A 213 16.62 6.19 52.63
N GLU A 214 17.12 7.17 51.90
CA GLU A 214 18.18 6.98 50.89
C GLU A 214 19.56 6.69 51.49
N LEU A 215 19.78 6.97 52.78
CA LEU A 215 21.08 6.75 53.43
C LEU A 215 21.42 5.25 53.56
N ASP A 216 22.70 4.93 53.34
CA ASP A 216 23.22 3.56 53.18
C ASP A 216 23.03 2.66 54.40
N LYS A 217 23.15 3.22 55.62
CA LYS A 217 23.16 2.44 56.86
C LYS A 217 21.80 2.31 57.54
N VAL A 218 20.74 2.87 56.95
CA VAL A 218 19.38 2.65 57.44
C VAL A 218 18.96 1.21 57.10
N HIS A 219 18.56 0.43 58.10
CA HIS A 219 18.13 -0.95 57.90
C HIS A 219 16.93 -1.05 56.96
N HIS A 220 16.93 -2.04 56.04
CA HIS A 220 15.87 -2.23 55.04
C HIS A 220 14.47 -2.37 55.66
N GLY A 221 14.35 -3.04 56.81
CA GLY A 221 13.08 -3.18 57.52
C GLY A 221 12.45 -1.84 57.93
N TYR A 222 13.26 -0.83 58.29
CA TYR A 222 12.76 0.53 58.54
C TYR A 222 12.34 1.23 57.25
N LYS A 223 13.08 1.02 56.15
CA LYS A 223 12.70 1.58 54.83
C LYS A 223 11.34 1.03 54.38
N GLN A 224 11.13 -0.28 54.54
CA GLN A 224 9.85 -0.93 54.25
C GLN A 224 8.74 -0.44 55.17
N GLY A 225 8.92 -0.53 56.50
CA GLY A 225 7.87 -0.19 57.47
C GLY A 225 7.41 1.26 57.38
N ILE A 226 8.34 2.21 57.20
CA ILE A 226 7.99 3.63 57.05
C ILE A 226 7.26 3.88 55.73
N VAL A 227 7.70 3.27 54.62
CA VAL A 227 7.02 3.42 53.33
C VAL A 227 5.62 2.79 53.34
N GLU A 228 5.45 1.63 53.98
CA GLU A 228 4.13 1.01 54.13
C GLU A 228 3.15 1.91 54.90
N LEU A 229 3.63 2.58 55.95
CA LEU A 229 2.84 3.58 56.69
C LEU A 229 2.57 4.84 55.84
N LEU A 230 3.50 5.29 55.00
CA LEU A 230 3.26 6.41 54.08
C LEU A 230 2.23 6.06 53.00
N ILE A 231 2.21 4.80 52.53
CA ILE A 231 1.16 4.30 51.63
C ILE A 231 -0.19 4.35 52.35
N GLU A 232 -0.27 3.89 53.60
CA GLU A 232 -1.49 3.98 54.42
C GLU A 232 -1.92 5.43 54.68
N ASP A 233 -0.98 6.32 54.98
CA ASP A 233 -1.28 7.72 55.29
C ASP A 233 -1.75 8.53 54.05
N ALA A 234 -1.36 8.14 52.83
CA ALA A 234 -1.56 8.97 51.62
C ALA A 234 -2.34 8.31 50.47
N LEU A 235 -2.34 6.98 50.38
CA LEU A 235 -2.87 6.23 49.22
C LEU A 235 -4.05 5.31 49.60
N ASP A 236 -4.56 5.42 50.83
CA ASP A 236 -5.73 4.68 51.26
C ASP A 236 -7.00 5.24 50.59
N GLU A 237 -7.73 4.39 49.87
CA GLU A 237 -8.92 4.78 49.11
C GLU A 237 -10.11 5.18 50.00
N GLU A 238 -10.18 4.69 51.24
CA GLU A 238 -11.28 4.97 52.17
C GLU A 238 -10.99 6.23 53.01
N GLN A 239 -9.76 6.40 53.48
CA GLN A 239 -9.36 7.49 54.37
C GLN A 239 -8.86 8.73 53.62
N GLY A 240 -8.40 8.57 52.38
CA GLY A 240 -7.83 9.66 51.57
C GLY A 240 -6.49 10.16 52.12
N PHE A 241 -6.06 11.33 51.64
CA PHE A 241 -4.77 11.89 52.02
C PHE A 241 -4.83 12.48 53.44
N SER A 242 -4.03 11.94 54.37
CA SER A 242 -4.10 12.30 55.79
C SER A 242 -2.84 12.96 56.36
N LEU A 243 -1.76 13.06 55.59
CA LEU A 243 -0.53 13.76 55.99
C LEU A 243 -0.74 15.29 56.04
N ARG A 244 0.03 15.95 56.91
CA ARG A 244 0.06 17.41 57.04
C ARG A 244 1.40 17.97 56.56
N LEU A 245 1.41 19.27 56.26
CA LEU A 245 2.66 20.00 56.01
C LEU A 245 3.54 20.00 57.26
N GLU A 246 4.82 20.32 57.12
CA GLU A 246 5.76 20.48 58.24
C GLU A 246 5.28 21.51 59.29
N SER A 247 4.44 22.47 58.86
CA SER A 247 3.77 23.46 59.71
C SER A 247 2.59 22.89 60.52
N MET A 248 2.26 21.61 60.35
CA MET A 248 1.08 20.90 60.89
C MET A 248 -0.26 21.45 60.38
N GLN A 249 -0.24 22.25 59.31
CA GLN A 249 -1.41 22.71 58.56
C GLN A 249 -1.82 21.63 57.54
N PRO A 250 -3.11 21.52 57.18
CA PRO A 250 -3.53 20.69 56.06
C PRO A 250 -2.90 21.21 54.75
N PRO A 251 -2.44 20.33 53.84
CA PRO A 251 -1.88 20.74 52.57
C PRO A 251 -2.97 21.26 51.62
N SER A 252 -2.57 22.12 50.68
CA SER A 252 -3.35 22.37 49.48
C SER A 252 -3.32 21.16 48.54
N LEU A 253 -4.23 21.13 47.56
CA LEU A 253 -4.29 20.05 46.57
C LEU A 253 -2.98 19.88 45.78
N ASP A 254 -2.34 20.99 45.40
CA ASP A 254 -1.04 20.96 44.67
C ASP A 254 0.10 20.45 45.56
N GLU A 255 0.09 20.80 46.85
CA GLU A 255 1.08 20.29 47.81
C GLU A 255 0.88 18.79 48.10
N ALA A 256 -0.37 18.35 48.28
CA ALA A 256 -0.71 16.94 48.43
C ALA A 256 -0.30 16.14 47.18
N LYS A 257 -0.51 16.70 45.98
CA LYS A 257 -0.05 16.12 44.72
C LYS A 257 1.45 15.85 44.72
N GLN A 258 2.26 16.86 45.07
CA GLN A 258 3.72 16.73 45.12
C GLN A 258 4.16 15.70 46.18
N MET A 259 3.55 15.73 47.36
CA MET A 259 3.83 14.77 48.43
C MET A 259 3.49 13.34 48.01
N THR A 260 2.36 13.14 47.33
CA THR A 260 1.91 11.83 46.84
C THR A 260 2.83 11.30 45.75
N GLU A 261 3.19 12.11 44.75
CA GLU A 261 4.18 11.73 43.74
C GLU A 261 5.50 11.31 44.40
N ASP A 262 5.86 12.00 45.48
CA ASP A 262 7.07 11.69 46.22
C ASP A 262 7.00 10.36 46.98
N ILE A 263 5.85 10.09 47.61
CA ILE A 263 5.57 8.83 48.32
C ILE A 263 5.54 7.66 47.35
N VAL A 264 4.86 7.80 46.21
CA VAL A 264 4.76 6.75 45.19
C VAL A 264 6.14 6.40 44.64
N SER A 265 6.97 7.40 44.34
CA SER A 265 8.35 7.15 43.88
C SER A 265 9.19 6.40 44.91
N MET A 266 9.05 6.73 46.21
CA MET A 266 9.70 5.96 47.28
C MET A 266 9.14 4.55 47.38
N ALA A 267 7.82 4.40 47.28
CA ALA A 267 7.12 3.12 47.37
C ALA A 267 7.55 2.15 46.27
N LEU A 268 7.63 2.63 45.03
CA LEU A 268 8.10 1.86 43.88
C LEU A 268 9.57 1.46 44.05
N SER A 269 10.45 2.38 44.48
CA SER A 269 11.86 2.06 44.69
C SER A 269 12.07 1.02 45.81
N VAL A 270 11.27 1.08 46.88
CA VAL A 270 11.32 0.09 47.97
C VAL A 270 10.72 -1.24 47.54
N LEU A 271 9.62 -1.21 46.78
CA LEU A 271 8.99 -2.41 46.22
C LEU A 271 9.97 -3.18 45.33
N GLU A 272 10.71 -2.49 44.46
CA GLU A 272 11.71 -3.08 43.58
C GLU A 272 12.88 -3.72 44.37
N LYS A 273 13.46 -2.98 45.33
CA LYS A 273 14.70 -3.39 46.00
C LYS A 273 14.49 -4.37 47.15
N TYR A 274 13.41 -4.22 47.90
CA TYR A 274 13.19 -4.92 49.17
C TYR A 274 11.83 -5.65 49.21
N GLY A 275 10.85 -5.22 48.42
CA GLY A 275 9.47 -5.68 48.48
C GLY A 275 8.62 -4.89 49.49
N LEU A 276 7.31 -5.13 49.46
CA LEU A 276 6.31 -4.58 50.39
C LEU A 276 5.40 -5.70 50.88
N SER A 277 4.74 -5.51 52.01
CA SER A 277 3.68 -6.39 52.49
C SER A 277 2.53 -6.52 51.48
N PRO A 278 1.82 -7.67 51.42
CA PRO A 278 0.76 -7.88 50.44
C PRO A 278 -0.36 -6.84 50.47
N SER A 279 -0.71 -6.34 51.66
CA SER A 279 -1.72 -5.28 51.83
C SER A 279 -1.25 -3.96 51.24
N SER A 280 -0.06 -3.48 51.62
CA SER A 280 0.46 -2.20 51.12
C SER A 280 0.79 -2.25 49.64
N ARG A 281 1.26 -3.40 49.13
CA ARG A 281 1.43 -3.61 47.68
C ARG A 281 0.10 -3.49 46.95
N LYS A 282 -0.96 -4.13 47.45
CA LYS A 282 -2.29 -4.06 46.84
C LYS A 282 -2.84 -2.64 46.87
N SER A 283 -2.72 -1.92 47.99
CA SER A 283 -3.15 -0.53 48.10
C SER A 283 -2.40 0.37 47.12
N LEU A 284 -1.08 0.25 47.03
CA LEU A 284 -0.27 0.98 46.05
C LEU A 284 -0.73 0.68 44.61
N CYS A 285 -0.90 -0.59 44.25
CA CYS A 285 -1.30 -1.00 42.91
C CYS A 285 -2.72 -0.52 42.54
N SER A 286 -3.67 -0.60 43.48
CA SER A 286 -5.04 -0.08 43.30
C SER A 286 -5.02 1.43 43.11
N TRP A 287 -4.25 2.13 43.94
CA TRP A 287 -4.10 3.57 43.86
C TRP A 287 -3.41 4.01 42.55
N LEU A 288 -2.40 3.28 42.05
CA LEU A 288 -1.77 3.57 40.76
C LEU A 288 -2.74 3.53 39.57
N LEU A 289 -3.83 2.76 39.69
CA LEU A 289 -4.88 2.67 38.69
C LEU A 289 -5.91 3.80 38.82
N SER A 290 -6.33 4.17 40.02
CA SER A 290 -7.28 5.29 40.22
C SER A 290 -6.60 6.65 40.10
N ARG A 291 -5.39 6.75 40.64
CA ARG A 291 -4.54 7.95 40.77
C ARG A 291 -5.25 9.11 41.47
N GLU A 292 -6.27 8.80 42.26
CA GLU A 292 -7.11 9.79 42.90
C GLU A 292 -6.48 10.26 44.21
N ILE A 293 -6.42 11.57 44.37
CA ILE A 293 -5.98 12.24 45.60
C ILE A 293 -7.20 12.96 46.13
N SER A 294 -7.67 12.55 47.30
CA SER A 294 -8.84 13.12 47.97
C SER A 294 -8.42 13.84 49.26
N LEU A 295 -8.86 15.09 49.39
CA LEU A 295 -8.69 15.95 50.55
C LEU A 295 -10.06 16.45 51.01
N GLU A 296 -10.65 15.87 52.06
CA GLU A 296 -11.96 16.20 52.66
C GLU A 296 -13.14 16.45 51.69
N LYS A 297 -13.13 17.55 50.93
CA LYS A 297 -14.17 17.99 49.98
C LYS A 297 -13.72 18.10 48.52
N ASP A 298 -12.41 18.10 48.25
CA ASP A 298 -11.86 18.23 46.91
C ASP A 298 -11.12 16.95 46.53
N SER A 299 -11.32 16.45 45.31
CA SER A 299 -10.51 15.35 44.76
C SER A 299 -9.99 15.67 43.37
N THR A 300 -8.85 15.09 43.03
CA THR A 300 -8.24 15.19 41.72
C THR A 300 -7.55 13.89 41.35
N ALA A 301 -7.51 13.56 40.06
CA ALA A 301 -6.79 12.40 39.56
C ALA A 301 -5.52 12.84 38.82
N LEU A 302 -4.39 12.18 39.09
CA LEU A 302 -3.20 12.39 38.27
C LEU A 302 -3.46 11.94 36.84
N PRO A 303 -2.86 12.63 35.84
CA PRO A 303 -3.00 12.22 34.46
C PRO A 303 -2.41 10.82 34.23
N TYR A 304 -2.95 10.10 33.24
CA TYR A 304 -2.45 8.77 32.87
C TYR A 304 -0.96 8.77 32.50
N THR A 305 -0.42 9.89 32.03
CA THR A 305 1.01 10.08 31.76
C THR A 305 1.90 9.83 32.97
N SER A 306 1.41 10.06 34.19
CA SER A 306 2.15 9.74 35.42
C SER A 306 2.29 8.23 35.61
N LEU A 307 1.23 7.46 35.30
CA LEU A 307 1.31 6.00 35.30
C LEU A 307 2.29 5.50 34.23
N GLU A 308 2.27 6.09 33.03
CA GLU A 308 3.22 5.77 31.97
C GLU A 308 4.68 5.99 32.39
N GLN A 309 4.97 7.08 33.11
CA GLN A 309 6.32 7.35 33.63
C GLN A 309 6.77 6.28 34.62
N TRP A 310 5.91 5.89 35.56
CA TRP A 310 6.24 4.81 36.50
C TRP A 310 6.37 3.45 35.82
N MET A 311 5.54 3.17 34.81
CA MET A 311 5.65 1.95 34.02
C MET A 311 6.92 1.90 33.17
N LEU A 312 7.51 3.04 32.78
CA LEU A 312 8.78 3.07 32.06
C LEU A 312 9.96 2.64 32.95
N GLU A 313 9.93 3.00 34.23
CA GLU A 313 11.02 2.70 35.17
C GLU A 313 10.81 1.36 35.90
N TYR A 314 9.58 1.02 36.24
CA TYR A 314 9.23 -0.10 37.13
C TYR A 314 8.38 -1.19 36.45
N GLN A 315 8.47 -1.35 35.13
CA GLN A 315 7.65 -2.27 34.33
C GLN A 315 7.66 -3.71 34.89
N ASP A 316 8.84 -4.23 35.22
CA ASP A 316 9.05 -5.64 35.57
C ASP A 316 8.31 -6.05 36.85
N ILE A 317 8.11 -5.10 37.77
CA ILE A 317 7.40 -5.34 39.03
C ILE A 317 5.92 -4.94 38.95
N LEU A 318 5.56 -3.94 38.14
CA LEU A 318 4.18 -3.44 38.07
C LEU A 318 3.31 -4.23 37.09
N LEU A 319 3.82 -4.51 35.89
CA LEU A 319 3.04 -5.16 34.83
C LEU A 319 2.47 -6.54 35.26
N PRO A 320 3.17 -7.39 36.04
CA PRO A 320 2.57 -8.61 36.60
C PRO A 320 1.41 -8.38 37.57
N GLU A 321 1.40 -7.28 38.31
CA GLU A 321 0.43 -7.02 39.38
C GLU A 321 -0.83 -6.31 38.84
N ILE A 322 -0.68 -5.36 37.92
CA ILE A 322 -1.79 -4.53 37.39
C ILE A 322 -2.09 -4.75 35.90
N GLY A 323 -1.44 -5.73 35.25
CA GLY A 323 -1.38 -5.85 33.78
C GLY A 323 -2.73 -5.72 33.06
N ASN A 324 -3.74 -6.50 33.45
CA ASN A 324 -5.08 -6.45 32.86
C ASN A 324 -5.76 -5.06 33.01
N GLN A 325 -5.66 -4.47 34.21
CA GLN A 325 -6.27 -3.17 34.47
C GLN A 325 -5.49 -2.05 33.75
N TYR A 326 -4.17 -2.18 33.65
CA TYR A 326 -3.31 -1.28 32.88
C TYR A 326 -3.71 -1.26 31.40
N THR A 327 -3.81 -2.43 30.75
CA THR A 327 -4.19 -2.51 29.33
C THR A 327 -5.62 -1.97 29.10
N SER A 328 -6.55 -2.25 30.01
CA SER A 328 -7.91 -1.70 29.95
C SER A 328 -7.91 -0.17 30.00
N GLN A 329 -7.12 0.45 30.89
CA GLN A 329 -7.00 1.91 30.95
C GLN A 329 -6.28 2.49 29.75
N PHE A 330 -5.22 1.83 29.26
CA PHE A 330 -4.51 2.22 28.04
C PHE A 330 -5.48 2.30 26.85
N ILE A 331 -6.27 1.24 26.62
CA ILE A 331 -7.31 1.22 25.58
C ILE A 331 -8.35 2.31 25.82
N GLY A 332 -8.71 2.58 27.07
CA GLY A 332 -9.60 3.67 27.46
C GLY A 332 -9.08 5.06 27.07
N GLU A 333 -7.78 5.34 27.24
CA GLU A 333 -7.17 6.59 26.81
C GLU A 333 -7.14 6.71 25.28
N LEU A 334 -6.84 5.61 24.56
CA LEU A 334 -6.92 5.58 23.09
C LEU A 334 -8.35 5.84 22.59
N LYS A 335 -9.37 5.25 23.23
CA LYS A 335 -10.78 5.43 22.87
C LYS A 335 -11.28 6.86 23.09
N ASN A 336 -10.71 7.57 24.04
CA ASN A 336 -11.05 8.96 24.37
C ASN A 336 -10.18 9.99 23.62
N ASP A 337 -9.35 9.56 22.66
CA ASP A 337 -8.43 10.39 21.89
C ASP A 337 -7.42 11.20 22.73
N ARG A 338 -7.05 10.68 23.92
CA ARG A 338 -6.13 11.36 24.87
C ARG A 338 -4.68 10.92 24.69
N THR A 339 -4.20 10.91 23.46
CA THR A 339 -2.93 10.23 23.09
C THR A 339 -1.71 11.13 22.99
N SER A 340 -1.87 12.47 23.06
CA SER A 340 -0.81 13.44 22.73
C SER A 340 0.49 13.31 23.52
N ASN A 341 0.43 12.73 24.73
CA ASN A 341 1.57 12.57 25.63
C ASN A 341 1.85 11.09 25.98
N ILE A 342 1.28 10.15 25.22
CA ILE A 342 1.42 8.71 25.46
C ILE A 342 2.34 8.10 24.39
N ASN A 343 3.31 7.30 24.81
CA ASN A 343 4.10 6.50 23.87
C ASN A 343 3.30 5.25 23.48
N ILE A 344 2.56 5.33 22.37
CA ILE A 344 1.67 4.26 21.90
C ILE A 344 2.44 2.96 21.67
N ALA A 345 3.64 3.02 21.08
CA ALA A 345 4.44 1.82 20.81
C ALA A 345 4.83 1.07 22.09
N ALA A 346 5.27 1.79 23.13
CA ALA A 346 5.60 1.19 24.41
C ALA A 346 4.36 0.61 25.11
N GLY A 347 3.22 1.30 25.01
CA GLY A 347 1.94 0.80 25.52
C GLY A 347 1.50 -0.50 24.83
N LEU A 348 1.63 -0.58 23.50
CA LEU A 348 1.31 -1.78 22.72
C LEU A 348 2.27 -2.95 23.02
N GLU A 349 3.56 -2.68 23.27
CA GLU A 349 4.51 -3.71 23.72
C GLU A 349 4.08 -4.33 25.05
N ARG A 350 3.66 -3.49 26.01
CA ARG A 350 3.10 -3.96 27.29
C ARG A 350 1.79 -4.71 27.10
N CYS A 351 0.91 -4.24 26.20
CA CYS A 351 -0.29 -4.98 25.83
C CYS A 351 0.06 -6.37 25.31
N SER A 352 1.07 -6.52 24.45
CA SER A 352 1.52 -7.83 23.96
C SER A 352 1.91 -8.75 25.12
N ILE A 353 2.74 -8.28 26.04
CA ILE A 353 3.18 -9.08 27.20
C ILE A 353 1.99 -9.51 28.06
N VAL A 354 1.02 -8.62 28.30
CA VAL A 354 -0.18 -8.95 29.08
C VAL A 354 -1.09 -9.91 28.32
N PHE A 355 -1.26 -9.72 27.01
CA PHE A 355 -2.10 -10.57 26.18
C PHE A 355 -1.53 -11.98 26.06
N ASP A 356 -0.21 -12.12 25.93
CA ASP A 356 0.48 -13.41 25.93
C ASP A 356 0.24 -14.14 27.27
N ARG A 357 0.34 -13.43 28.40
CA ARG A 357 0.06 -14.00 29.73
C ARG A 357 -1.40 -14.41 29.90
N LEU A 358 -2.36 -13.57 29.49
CA LEU A 358 -3.79 -13.89 29.54
C LEU A 358 -4.11 -15.11 28.65
N TRP A 359 -3.43 -15.24 27.52
CA TRP A 359 -3.58 -16.39 26.65
C TRP A 359 -3.02 -17.68 27.26
N GLU A 360 -1.82 -17.61 27.87
CA GLU A 360 -1.15 -18.73 28.53
C GLU A 360 -1.86 -19.20 29.81
N ALA A 361 -2.54 -18.28 30.53
CA ALA A 361 -3.24 -18.58 31.78
C ALA A 361 -4.43 -19.55 31.59
N GLY A 362 -5.05 -19.57 30.40
CA GLY A 362 -6.03 -20.59 30.01
C GLY A 362 -7.42 -20.04 29.70
N GLU A 363 -8.43 -20.92 29.73
CA GLU A 363 -9.79 -20.61 29.28
C GLU A 363 -10.50 -19.53 30.10
N ASP A 364 -10.21 -19.40 31.39
CA ASP A 364 -10.88 -18.45 32.28
C ASP A 364 -10.47 -16.98 32.02
N ASP A 365 -9.25 -16.74 31.51
CA ASP A 365 -8.68 -15.41 31.28
C ASP A 365 -8.81 -14.93 29.82
N ARG A 366 -9.03 -15.85 28.88
CA ARG A 366 -9.28 -15.53 27.46
C ARG A 366 -10.45 -14.56 27.24
N PRO A 367 -11.58 -14.63 27.96
CA PRO A 367 -12.64 -13.62 27.89
C PRO A 367 -12.15 -12.18 27.98
N VAL A 368 -11.27 -11.91 28.95
CA VAL A 368 -10.73 -10.57 29.22
C VAL A 368 -9.88 -10.09 28.05
N LEU A 369 -9.02 -10.97 27.53
CA LEU A 369 -8.19 -10.68 26.36
C LEU A 369 -9.05 -10.27 25.16
N TRP A 370 -10.09 -11.06 24.84
CA TRP A 370 -10.92 -10.78 23.67
C TRP A 370 -11.80 -9.54 23.83
N GLU A 371 -12.28 -9.25 25.03
CA GLU A 371 -12.96 -7.98 25.33
C GLU A 371 -12.04 -6.79 25.05
N GLN A 372 -10.77 -6.88 25.49
CA GLN A 372 -9.77 -5.84 25.24
C GLN A 372 -9.43 -5.70 23.76
N LEU A 373 -9.24 -6.79 23.02
CA LEU A 373 -9.04 -6.74 21.56
C LEU A 373 -10.24 -6.08 20.84
N THR A 374 -11.45 -6.40 21.27
CA THR A 374 -12.69 -5.83 20.73
C THR A 374 -12.80 -4.33 20.98
N HIS A 375 -12.37 -3.85 22.14
CA HIS A 375 -12.30 -2.42 22.43
C HIS A 375 -11.17 -1.73 21.69
N MET A 376 -10.01 -2.37 21.59
CA MET A 376 -8.82 -1.82 20.94
C MET A 376 -9.04 -1.64 19.43
N VAL A 377 -9.68 -2.59 18.75
CA VAL A 377 -9.98 -2.46 17.31
C VAL A 377 -10.99 -1.33 17.01
N SER A 378 -11.68 -0.81 18.03
CA SER A 378 -12.69 0.24 17.88
C SER A 378 -12.14 1.67 18.04
N VAL A 379 -10.84 1.83 18.30
CA VAL A 379 -10.20 3.15 18.53
C VAL A 379 -9.80 3.82 17.20
N LYS A 380 -9.48 5.12 17.25
CA LYS A 380 -9.01 5.87 16.08
C LYS A 380 -7.57 5.53 15.71
N THR A 381 -6.71 5.37 16.71
CA THR A 381 -5.28 5.08 16.58
C THR A 381 -5.01 3.84 15.72
N GLU A 382 -4.45 4.05 14.53
CA GLU A 382 -4.21 2.99 13.54
C GLU A 382 -3.34 1.86 14.09
N GLU A 383 -2.23 2.18 14.76
CA GLU A 383 -1.28 1.17 15.24
C GLU A 383 -1.91 0.21 16.24
N ALA A 384 -2.87 0.70 17.04
CA ALA A 384 -3.60 -0.11 18.00
C ALA A 384 -4.64 -1.01 17.31
N VAL A 385 -5.33 -0.51 16.28
CA VAL A 385 -6.26 -1.30 15.47
C VAL A 385 -5.51 -2.43 14.76
N ALA A 386 -4.36 -2.10 14.15
CA ALA A 386 -3.53 -3.07 13.46
C ALA A 386 -2.96 -4.14 14.39
N PHE A 387 -2.46 -3.72 15.56
CA PHE A 387 -2.02 -4.64 16.60
C PHE A 387 -3.15 -5.60 17.05
N ALA A 388 -4.36 -5.07 17.28
CA ALA A 388 -5.48 -5.87 17.75
C ALA A 388 -5.94 -6.93 16.74
N TRP A 389 -6.09 -6.58 15.46
CA TRP A 389 -6.52 -7.57 14.46
C TRP A 389 -5.45 -8.62 14.19
N ASP A 390 -4.17 -8.27 14.26
CA ASP A 390 -3.09 -9.22 13.99
C ASP A 390 -2.98 -10.23 15.13
N TYR A 391 -3.07 -9.73 16.37
CA TYR A 391 -3.11 -10.58 17.55
C TYR A 391 -4.34 -11.50 17.55
N ALA A 392 -5.52 -10.98 17.21
CA ALA A 392 -6.75 -11.77 17.09
C ALA A 392 -6.63 -12.86 16.01
N ASN A 393 -6.02 -12.55 14.86
CA ASN A 393 -5.88 -13.51 13.76
C ASN A 393 -5.01 -14.72 14.13
N ARG A 394 -3.97 -14.52 14.94
CA ARG A 394 -3.08 -15.59 15.44
C ARG A 394 -3.78 -16.53 16.42
N HIS A 395 -4.76 -16.03 17.17
CA HIS A 395 -5.38 -16.74 18.31
C HIS A 395 -6.84 -17.12 18.10
N LYS A 396 -7.41 -16.86 16.91
CA LYS A 396 -8.82 -17.11 16.57
C LYS A 396 -9.32 -18.54 16.83
N ASP A 397 -8.45 -19.55 16.73
CA ASP A 397 -8.85 -20.95 16.83
C ASP A 397 -9.20 -21.38 18.27
N GLY A 398 -8.58 -20.76 19.28
CA GLY A 398 -8.80 -21.08 20.70
C GLY A 398 -9.76 -20.13 21.42
N ALA A 399 -10.47 -19.27 20.67
CA ALA A 399 -11.41 -18.29 21.20
C ALA A 399 -12.82 -18.87 21.38
N GLY A 400 -13.55 -18.36 22.38
CA GLY A 400 -14.98 -18.64 22.54
C GLY A 400 -15.81 -17.90 21.49
N GLY A 401 -16.88 -18.54 21.00
CA GLY A 401 -17.65 -18.04 19.85
C GLY A 401 -18.21 -16.63 20.03
N THR A 402 -18.86 -16.34 21.16
CA THR A 402 -19.41 -15.00 21.47
C THR A 402 -18.37 -13.88 21.43
N TYR A 403 -17.13 -14.18 21.80
CA TYR A 403 -16.03 -13.21 21.76
C TYR A 403 -15.54 -12.95 20.34
N VAL A 404 -15.46 -14.00 19.51
CA VAL A 404 -15.15 -13.86 18.08
C VAL A 404 -16.24 -13.03 17.38
N SER A 405 -17.51 -13.34 17.66
CA SER A 405 -18.66 -12.59 17.14
C SER A 405 -18.59 -11.10 17.51
N SER A 406 -18.28 -10.79 18.78
CA SER A 406 -18.12 -9.41 19.25
C SER A 406 -16.94 -8.69 18.59
N PHE A 407 -15.82 -9.39 18.39
CA PHE A 407 -14.66 -8.83 17.69
C PHE A 407 -14.96 -8.52 16.22
N VAL A 408 -15.59 -9.47 15.51
CA VAL A 408 -16.03 -9.28 14.10
C VAL A 408 -17.00 -8.12 13.97
N THR A 409 -17.91 -7.97 14.93
CA THR A 409 -18.84 -6.83 15.01
C THR A 409 -18.08 -5.49 15.09
N SER A 410 -17.13 -5.38 16.02
CA SER A 410 -16.35 -4.14 16.20
C SER A 410 -15.42 -3.84 15.03
N LEU A 411 -14.74 -4.85 14.48
CA LEU A 411 -13.84 -4.66 13.33
C LEU A 411 -14.63 -4.28 12.07
N SER A 412 -15.79 -4.89 11.82
CA SER A 412 -16.67 -4.51 10.70
C SER A 412 -17.09 -3.03 10.81
N LYS A 413 -17.53 -2.60 12.01
CA LYS A 413 -17.87 -1.20 12.27
C LYS A 413 -16.68 -0.25 12.10
N ARG A 414 -15.47 -0.67 12.49
CA ARG A 414 -14.25 0.14 12.35
C ARG A 414 -13.84 0.33 10.89
N LEU A 415 -13.87 -0.74 10.10
CA LEU A 415 -13.56 -0.69 8.66
C LEU A 415 -14.66 0.04 7.87
N LYS A 416 -15.90 -0.01 8.34
CA LYS A 416 -16.98 0.80 7.77
C LYS A 416 -16.71 2.30 7.99
N LYS A 417 -16.36 2.69 9.22
CA LYS A 417 -16.01 4.10 9.56
C LYS A 417 -14.80 4.62 8.78
N ASP A 418 -13.82 3.76 8.51
CA ASP A 418 -12.66 4.08 7.68
C ASP A 418 -13.08 4.59 6.28
N ILE A 419 -14.09 3.96 5.68
CA ILE A 419 -14.65 4.40 4.39
C ILE A 419 -15.51 5.65 4.52
N GLU A 420 -16.37 5.72 5.55
CA GLU A 420 -17.31 6.83 5.72
C GLU A 420 -16.64 8.15 6.11
N ASP A 421 -15.49 8.11 6.80
CA ASP A 421 -14.78 9.26 7.35
C ASP A 421 -13.25 9.05 7.33
N GLN A 422 -12.70 8.86 6.13
CA GLN A 422 -11.28 8.57 5.90
C GLN A 422 -10.34 9.62 6.52
N ASP A 423 -10.73 10.89 6.55
CA ASP A 423 -9.89 11.97 7.10
C ASP A 423 -9.66 11.85 8.62
N ASN A 424 -10.61 11.27 9.37
CA ASN A 424 -10.53 11.15 10.83
C ASN A 424 -10.32 9.72 11.32
N TRP A 425 -10.72 8.71 10.53
CA TRP A 425 -10.68 7.29 10.87
C TRP A 425 -9.87 6.45 9.89
N GLY A 426 -9.12 7.08 8.98
CA GLY A 426 -8.26 6.40 8.01
C GLY A 426 -7.34 5.35 8.63
N VAL A 427 -7.19 4.21 7.95
CA VAL A 427 -6.21 3.16 8.22
C VAL A 427 -5.45 2.86 6.94
N ASP A 428 -4.16 3.15 6.90
CA ASP A 428 -3.35 2.92 5.70
C ASP A 428 -3.33 1.43 5.31
N GLN A 429 -3.37 0.53 6.29
CA GLN A 429 -3.38 -0.93 6.10
C GLN A 429 -4.78 -1.57 6.09
N TRP A 430 -5.83 -0.84 5.69
CA TRP A 430 -7.21 -1.34 5.72
C TRP A 430 -7.40 -2.65 4.94
N GLU A 431 -6.64 -2.87 3.86
CA GLU A 431 -6.72 -4.12 3.07
C GLU A 431 -6.34 -5.35 3.89
N GLU A 432 -5.30 -5.24 4.73
CA GLU A 432 -4.89 -6.32 5.61
C GLU A 432 -5.94 -6.55 6.70
N GLY A 433 -6.53 -5.47 7.24
CA GLY A 433 -7.67 -5.55 8.16
C GLY A 433 -8.86 -6.29 7.55
N ALA A 434 -9.22 -5.99 6.30
CA ALA A 434 -10.30 -6.66 5.58
C ALA A 434 -10.00 -8.15 5.35
N LYS A 435 -8.76 -8.50 4.96
CA LYS A 435 -8.32 -9.90 4.81
C LYS A 435 -8.39 -10.65 6.14
N VAL A 436 -7.93 -10.04 7.22
CA VAL A 436 -7.99 -10.62 8.58
C VAL A 436 -9.43 -10.82 9.02
N LEU A 437 -10.30 -9.83 8.83
CA LEU A 437 -11.73 -9.93 9.11
C LEU A 437 -12.35 -11.12 8.37
N LEU A 438 -12.12 -11.23 7.06
CA LEU A 438 -12.62 -12.33 6.24
C LEU A 438 -12.05 -13.68 6.68
N GLN A 439 -10.76 -13.74 7.07
CA GLN A 439 -10.14 -14.96 7.55
C GLN A 439 -10.77 -15.42 8.87
N ILE A 440 -10.98 -14.51 9.83
CA ILE A 440 -11.63 -14.82 11.10
C ILE A 440 -13.08 -15.25 10.86
N ALA A 441 -13.86 -14.45 10.12
CA ALA A 441 -15.27 -14.69 9.85
C ALA A 441 -15.51 -16.00 9.09
N SER A 442 -14.67 -16.34 8.11
CA SER A 442 -14.78 -17.61 7.38
C SER A 442 -14.36 -18.83 8.21
N THR A 443 -13.31 -18.72 9.02
CA THR A 443 -12.82 -19.83 9.87
C THR A 443 -13.81 -20.15 10.99
N ARG A 444 -14.43 -19.11 11.57
CA ARG A 444 -15.33 -19.20 12.73
C ARG A 444 -16.78 -18.89 12.36
N ALA A 445 -17.19 -19.19 11.13
CA ALA A 445 -18.50 -18.82 10.59
C ALA A 445 -19.69 -19.30 11.46
N ASN A 446 -19.59 -20.49 12.06
CA ASN A 446 -20.64 -21.05 12.92
C ASN A 446 -20.79 -20.35 14.28
N ASP A 447 -19.83 -19.51 14.66
CA ASP A 447 -19.85 -18.76 15.92
C ASP A 447 -20.38 -17.34 15.77
N LEU A 448 -20.66 -16.90 14.54
CA LEU A 448 -21.12 -15.56 14.24
C LEU A 448 -22.60 -15.41 14.63
N GLU A 449 -22.87 -14.49 15.57
CA GLU A 449 -24.23 -14.17 16.02
C GLU A 449 -24.89 -13.13 15.10
N GLU A 450 -26.20 -12.93 15.23
CA GLU A 450 -27.02 -12.05 14.38
C GLU A 450 -26.44 -10.63 14.21
N GLN A 451 -25.94 -10.02 15.30
CA GLN A 451 -25.33 -8.69 15.22
C GLN A 451 -24.07 -8.66 14.35
N SER A 452 -23.27 -9.73 14.38
CA SER A 452 -22.03 -9.82 13.61
C SER A 452 -22.29 -10.02 12.12
N SER A 453 -23.33 -10.81 11.76
CA SER A 453 -23.76 -10.95 10.36
C SER A 453 -24.36 -9.65 9.83
N GLU A 454 -25.15 -8.94 10.65
CA GLU A 454 -25.72 -7.64 10.31
C GLU A 454 -24.62 -6.61 10.01
N ASP A 455 -23.59 -6.52 10.87
CA ASP A 455 -22.51 -5.55 10.70
C ASP A 455 -21.54 -5.92 9.57
N LEU A 456 -21.33 -7.22 9.28
CA LEU A 456 -20.66 -7.68 8.06
C LEU A 456 -21.43 -7.25 6.81
N ALA A 457 -22.75 -7.40 6.80
CA ALA A 457 -23.59 -6.95 5.69
C ALA A 457 -23.57 -5.42 5.52
N ASN A 458 -23.57 -4.67 6.63
CA ASN A 458 -23.42 -3.21 6.60
C ASN A 458 -22.08 -2.78 5.99
N LEU A 459 -20.99 -3.49 6.31
CA LEU A 459 -19.69 -3.26 5.68
C LEU A 459 -19.70 -3.61 4.19
N ALA A 460 -20.27 -4.77 3.83
CA ALA A 460 -20.35 -5.22 2.44
C ALA A 460 -21.16 -4.27 1.55
N ILE A 461 -22.22 -3.65 2.09
CA ILE A 461 -22.98 -2.59 1.41
C ILE A 461 -22.07 -1.42 1.03
N GLU A 462 -21.27 -0.89 1.95
CA GLU A 462 -20.32 0.19 1.64
C GLU A 462 -19.23 -0.28 0.66
N TYR A 463 -18.70 -1.50 0.87
CA TYR A 463 -17.68 -2.07 -0.02
C TYR A 463 -18.20 -2.30 -1.44
N SER A 464 -19.51 -2.49 -1.61
CA SER A 464 -20.08 -2.79 -2.92
C SER A 464 -20.01 -1.63 -3.90
N LEU A 465 -19.86 -0.38 -3.44
CA LEU A 465 -19.92 0.82 -4.28
C LEU A 465 -18.54 1.40 -4.61
N ASN A 466 -17.46 0.78 -4.14
CA ASN A 466 -16.08 1.24 -4.38
C ASN A 466 -15.27 0.16 -5.13
N GLU A 467 -14.56 0.58 -6.18
CA GLU A 467 -13.80 -0.32 -7.07
C GLU A 467 -12.68 -1.07 -6.32
N ASP A 468 -12.07 -0.48 -5.29
CA ASP A 468 -10.95 -1.08 -4.55
C ASP A 468 -11.42 -2.15 -3.55
N THR A 469 -12.66 -2.04 -3.05
CA THR A 469 -13.20 -2.89 -1.98
C THR A 469 -14.21 -3.92 -2.45
N GLU A 470 -14.69 -3.84 -3.69
CA GLU A 470 -15.74 -4.71 -4.25
C GLU A 470 -15.40 -6.22 -4.16
N ARG A 471 -14.13 -6.60 -4.34
CA ARG A 471 -13.66 -8.00 -4.16
C ARG A 471 -13.89 -8.54 -2.75
N TYR A 472 -13.85 -7.67 -1.74
CA TYR A 472 -14.11 -8.04 -0.35
C TYR A 472 -15.61 -8.15 -0.10
N CYS A 473 -16.43 -7.29 -0.71
CA CYS A 473 -17.90 -7.42 -0.67
C CYS A 473 -18.36 -8.80 -1.14
N THR A 474 -17.90 -9.25 -2.32
CA THR A 474 -18.27 -10.57 -2.86
C THR A 474 -17.83 -11.72 -1.93
N SER A 475 -16.66 -11.59 -1.30
CA SER A 475 -16.18 -12.55 -0.29
C SER A 475 -17.04 -12.55 0.99
N ILE A 476 -17.54 -11.40 1.42
CA ILE A 476 -18.47 -11.30 2.56
C ILE A 476 -19.80 -11.98 2.20
N ILE A 477 -20.32 -11.78 0.98
CA ILE A 477 -21.56 -12.44 0.52
C ILE A 477 -21.43 -13.97 0.62
N ASP A 478 -20.30 -14.55 0.19
CA ASP A 478 -20.05 -16.00 0.27
C ASP A 478 -20.04 -16.54 1.72
N ILE A 479 -19.63 -15.70 2.69
CA ILE A 479 -19.69 -16.03 4.12
C ILE A 479 -21.15 -15.92 4.59
N LEU A 480 -21.83 -14.82 4.27
CA LEU A 480 -23.22 -14.55 4.67
C LEU A 480 -24.17 -15.62 4.13
N GLU A 481 -24.01 -16.10 2.90
CA GLU A 481 -24.84 -17.19 2.33
C GLU A 481 -24.86 -18.47 3.17
N LYS A 482 -23.79 -18.72 3.94
CA LYS A 482 -23.67 -19.88 4.84
C LYS A 482 -24.26 -19.64 6.22
N ILE A 483 -24.22 -18.41 6.72
CA ILE A 483 -24.58 -18.07 8.11
C ILE A 483 -25.93 -17.35 8.23
N SER A 484 -26.22 -16.40 7.34
CA SER A 484 -27.42 -15.56 7.31
C SER A 484 -27.76 -15.20 5.86
N ARG A 485 -28.62 -16.01 5.23
CA ARG A 485 -29.11 -15.73 3.86
C ARG A 485 -29.87 -14.42 3.77
N GLU A 486 -30.55 -14.01 4.83
CA GLU A 486 -31.26 -12.73 4.86
C GLU A 486 -30.29 -11.54 4.70
N ASP A 487 -29.19 -11.56 5.44
CA ASP A 487 -28.15 -10.54 5.35
C ASP A 487 -27.43 -10.56 4.00
N ALA A 488 -27.14 -11.75 3.45
CA ALA A 488 -26.57 -11.89 2.11
C ALA A 488 -27.47 -11.23 1.05
N HIS A 489 -28.76 -11.54 1.06
CA HIS A 489 -29.74 -10.96 0.14
C HIS A 489 -29.95 -9.45 0.38
N ARG A 490 -29.71 -8.93 1.58
CA ARG A 490 -29.70 -7.47 1.84
C ARG A 490 -28.59 -6.78 1.06
N VAL A 491 -27.39 -7.33 1.05
CA VAL A 491 -26.24 -6.83 0.26
C VAL A 491 -26.53 -6.96 -1.24
N ILE A 492 -26.98 -8.14 -1.70
CA ILE A 492 -27.28 -8.38 -3.12
C ILE A 492 -28.37 -7.43 -3.61
N THR A 493 -29.44 -7.21 -2.83
CA THR A 493 -30.51 -6.25 -3.17
C THR A 493 -29.97 -4.83 -3.30
N HIS A 494 -29.00 -4.45 -2.46
CA HIS A 494 -28.34 -3.14 -2.58
C HIS A 494 -27.52 -3.04 -3.88
N MET A 495 -26.71 -4.05 -4.19
CA MET A 495 -25.97 -4.13 -5.46
C MET A 495 -26.90 -4.04 -6.67
N VAL A 496 -28.01 -4.81 -6.65
CA VAL A 496 -29.03 -4.81 -7.71
C VAL A 496 -29.62 -3.42 -7.90
N THR A 497 -29.92 -2.70 -6.81
CA THR A 497 -30.49 -1.35 -6.86
C THR A 497 -29.55 -0.36 -7.55
N ASN A 498 -28.23 -0.58 -7.43
CA ASN A 498 -27.18 0.26 -8.02
C ASN A 498 -26.58 -0.28 -9.33
N LEU A 499 -27.17 -1.34 -9.91
CA LEU A 499 -26.64 -2.11 -11.06
C LEU A 499 -26.18 -1.23 -12.23
N LEU A 500 -26.95 -0.20 -12.58
CA LEU A 500 -26.69 0.66 -13.74
C LEU A 500 -26.18 2.06 -13.35
N THR A 501 -25.90 2.30 -12.07
CA THR A 501 -25.48 3.59 -11.53
C THR A 501 -24.09 3.48 -10.92
N GLU A 502 -24.00 3.18 -9.64
CA GLU A 502 -22.80 3.30 -8.81
C GLU A 502 -22.03 1.98 -8.67
N LEU A 503 -22.68 0.83 -8.92
CA LEU A 503 -22.05 -0.48 -8.74
C LEU A 503 -20.84 -0.66 -9.68
N PRO A 504 -19.62 -0.93 -9.20
CA PRO A 504 -18.44 -1.23 -10.02
C PRO A 504 -18.65 -2.36 -11.03
N ASP A 505 -17.85 -2.36 -12.11
CA ASP A 505 -18.04 -3.32 -13.22
C ASP A 505 -17.85 -4.78 -12.78
N ASN A 506 -16.95 -5.06 -11.84
CA ASN A 506 -16.80 -6.40 -11.27
C ASN A 506 -18.06 -6.85 -10.50
N GLY A 507 -18.71 -5.93 -9.77
CA GLY A 507 -19.97 -6.21 -9.08
C GLY A 507 -21.09 -6.51 -10.07
N VAL A 508 -21.13 -5.78 -11.20
CA VAL A 508 -22.06 -6.06 -12.32
C VAL A 508 -21.81 -7.45 -12.90
N SER A 509 -20.54 -7.79 -13.15
CA SER A 509 -20.13 -9.12 -13.61
C SER A 509 -20.51 -10.23 -12.64
N TRP A 510 -20.36 -9.98 -11.33
CA TRP A 510 -20.72 -10.95 -10.30
C TRP A 510 -22.23 -11.22 -10.30
N LEU A 511 -23.07 -10.17 -10.34
CA LEU A 511 -24.53 -10.33 -10.44
C LEU A 511 -24.95 -11.09 -11.70
N ALA A 512 -24.27 -10.89 -12.83
CA ALA A 512 -24.55 -11.59 -14.07
C ALA A 512 -24.19 -13.08 -14.00
N LYS A 513 -23.01 -13.40 -13.45
CA LYS A 513 -22.52 -14.79 -13.30
C LYS A 513 -23.37 -15.59 -12.34
N HIS A 514 -23.81 -14.97 -11.25
CA HIS A 514 -24.58 -15.61 -10.17
C HIS A 514 -26.10 -15.45 -10.31
N TYR A 515 -26.58 -14.95 -11.46
CA TYR A 515 -27.98 -14.60 -11.69
C TYR A 515 -28.94 -15.78 -11.47
N HIS A 516 -28.53 -17.00 -11.82
CA HIS A 516 -29.41 -18.17 -11.78
C HIS A 516 -29.34 -18.96 -10.47
N ASP A 517 -28.18 -18.94 -9.81
CA ASP A 517 -27.78 -19.84 -8.73
C ASP A 517 -27.86 -19.20 -7.35
N VAL A 518 -27.57 -17.89 -7.25
CA VAL A 518 -27.59 -17.16 -5.97
C VAL A 518 -28.81 -16.24 -5.88
N LEU A 519 -29.14 -15.51 -6.94
CA LEU A 519 -30.20 -14.49 -6.88
C LEU A 519 -31.61 -15.11 -6.74
N ASN A 520 -32.38 -14.55 -5.80
CA ASN A 520 -33.77 -14.93 -5.57
C ASN A 520 -34.74 -14.30 -6.61
N ASP A 521 -36.00 -14.76 -6.61
CA ASP A 521 -37.01 -14.28 -7.57
C ASP A 521 -37.28 -12.78 -7.47
N THR A 522 -37.14 -12.19 -6.28
CA THR A 522 -37.36 -10.75 -6.05
C THR A 522 -36.25 -9.93 -6.70
N GLU A 523 -34.99 -10.31 -6.46
CA GLU A 523 -33.80 -9.67 -7.03
C GLU A 523 -33.78 -9.79 -8.56
N ARG A 524 -34.09 -10.98 -9.11
CA ARG A 524 -34.17 -11.19 -10.56
C ARG A 524 -35.23 -10.32 -11.23
N LYS A 525 -36.42 -10.19 -10.61
CA LYS A 525 -37.48 -9.29 -11.08
C LYS A 525 -37.08 -7.82 -10.94
N GLN A 526 -36.31 -7.46 -9.92
CA GLN A 526 -35.81 -6.10 -9.76
C GLN A 526 -34.76 -5.75 -10.81
N ILE A 527 -33.80 -6.65 -11.10
CA ILE A 527 -32.87 -6.50 -12.23
C ILE A 527 -33.66 -6.29 -13.52
N GLN A 528 -34.64 -7.15 -13.82
CA GLN A 528 -35.50 -6.99 -15.00
C GLN A 528 -36.16 -5.61 -15.06
N LYS A 529 -36.71 -5.13 -13.94
CA LYS A 529 -37.32 -3.80 -13.84
C LYS A 529 -36.33 -2.68 -14.11
N ILE A 530 -35.11 -2.77 -13.58
CA ILE A 530 -34.03 -1.78 -13.78
C ILE A 530 -33.58 -1.76 -15.24
N LEU A 531 -33.33 -2.93 -15.83
CA LEU A 531 -32.95 -3.07 -17.24
C LEU A 531 -34.06 -2.53 -18.16
N ASN A 532 -35.33 -2.85 -17.92
CA ASN A 532 -36.46 -2.28 -18.68
C ASN A 532 -36.61 -0.77 -18.45
N GLY A 533 -36.33 -0.30 -17.23
CA GLY A 533 -36.34 1.11 -16.88
C GLY A 533 -35.35 1.92 -17.70
N LEU A 534 -34.13 1.39 -17.93
CA LEU A 534 -33.15 1.98 -18.84
C LEU A 534 -33.71 2.13 -20.25
N LEU A 535 -34.30 1.06 -20.79
CA LEU A 535 -34.82 1.05 -22.16
C LEU A 535 -36.06 1.94 -22.36
N SER A 536 -36.75 2.28 -21.27
CA SER A 536 -37.87 3.21 -21.28
C SER A 536 -37.43 4.68 -21.39
N GLN A 537 -36.17 5.02 -21.11
CA GLN A 537 -35.66 6.40 -21.18
C GLN A 537 -35.45 6.88 -22.63
N PRO A 538 -35.74 8.15 -22.96
CA PRO A 538 -35.54 8.71 -24.31
C PRO A 538 -34.06 8.93 -24.66
N ASN A 539 -33.18 8.94 -23.67
CA ASN A 539 -31.74 9.04 -23.87
C ASN A 539 -31.04 8.10 -22.89
N VAL A 540 -30.20 7.21 -23.41
CA VAL A 540 -29.45 6.24 -22.61
C VAL A 540 -28.05 6.82 -22.37
N ASN A 541 -27.70 7.05 -21.10
CA ASN A 541 -26.37 7.54 -20.76
C ASN A 541 -25.28 6.47 -20.99
N ASP A 542 -24.04 6.90 -21.20
CA ASP A 542 -22.93 6.02 -21.55
C ASP A 542 -22.55 5.03 -20.44
N ILE A 543 -22.63 5.47 -19.19
CA ILE A 543 -22.29 4.64 -18.03
C ILE A 543 -23.26 3.45 -17.91
N ALA A 544 -24.56 3.71 -17.97
CA ALA A 544 -25.60 2.70 -17.90
C ALA A 544 -25.62 1.80 -19.13
N SER A 545 -25.34 2.34 -20.33
CA SER A 545 -25.14 1.54 -21.56
C SER A 545 -23.97 0.57 -21.41
N ARG A 546 -22.82 1.03 -20.90
CA ARG A 546 -21.66 0.16 -20.62
C ARG A 546 -21.98 -0.91 -19.59
N LYS A 547 -22.64 -0.56 -18.47
CA LYS A 547 -23.03 -1.53 -17.43
C LYS A 547 -24.07 -2.53 -17.93
N TYR A 548 -25.00 -2.08 -18.78
CA TYR A 548 -25.93 -2.96 -19.49
C TYR A 548 -25.19 -3.95 -20.39
N ALA A 549 -24.22 -3.49 -21.18
CA ALA A 549 -23.37 -4.35 -22.00
C ALA A 549 -22.60 -5.37 -21.14
N ARG A 550 -21.97 -4.91 -20.06
CA ARG A 550 -21.19 -5.74 -19.14
C ARG A 550 -22.03 -6.84 -18.50
N PHE A 551 -23.24 -6.52 -18.06
CA PHE A 551 -24.16 -7.49 -17.48
C PHE A 551 -24.47 -8.63 -18.45
N PHE A 552 -24.75 -8.34 -19.71
CA PHE A 552 -25.07 -9.38 -20.71
C PHE A 552 -23.84 -10.11 -21.26
N GLU A 553 -22.66 -9.47 -21.23
CA GLU A 553 -21.38 -10.10 -21.57
C GLU A 553 -21.05 -11.26 -20.62
N ASP A 554 -21.22 -11.04 -19.31
CA ASP A 554 -20.91 -12.03 -18.26
C ASP A 554 -22.10 -12.93 -17.88
N LEU A 555 -23.28 -12.72 -18.48
CA LEU A 555 -24.48 -13.50 -18.20
C LEU A 555 -24.32 -14.94 -18.69
N THR A 556 -24.56 -15.92 -17.81
CA THR A 556 -24.41 -17.34 -18.17
C THR A 556 -25.46 -17.81 -19.19
N SER A 557 -25.12 -18.83 -19.98
CA SER A 557 -26.03 -19.42 -20.97
C SER A 557 -27.33 -19.96 -20.37
N ILE A 558 -27.30 -20.41 -19.10
CA ILE A 558 -28.49 -20.91 -18.39
C ILE A 558 -29.42 -19.73 -18.05
N SER A 559 -28.85 -18.62 -17.56
CA SER A 559 -29.59 -17.41 -17.19
C SER A 559 -30.40 -16.83 -18.35
N TYR A 560 -29.88 -16.92 -19.58
CA TYR A 560 -30.63 -16.50 -20.78
C TYR A 560 -31.97 -17.23 -20.95
N GLY A 561 -32.10 -18.48 -20.48
CA GLY A 561 -33.35 -19.25 -20.54
C GLY A 561 -34.39 -18.86 -19.48
N MET A 562 -34.04 -18.00 -18.51
CA MET A 562 -34.94 -17.65 -17.41
C MET A 562 -36.07 -16.70 -17.86
N PRO A 563 -37.27 -16.81 -17.27
CA PRO A 563 -38.43 -16.02 -17.69
C PRO A 563 -38.22 -14.50 -17.64
N GLU A 564 -37.52 -14.00 -16.63
CA GLU A 564 -37.24 -12.58 -16.42
C GLU A 564 -36.36 -12.02 -17.55
N ILE A 565 -35.29 -12.74 -17.92
CA ILE A 565 -34.40 -12.37 -19.02
C ILE A 565 -35.10 -12.49 -20.37
N GLN A 566 -35.85 -13.57 -20.62
CA GLN A 566 -36.63 -13.72 -21.86
C GLN A 566 -37.65 -12.59 -22.03
N THR A 567 -38.32 -12.21 -20.94
CA THR A 567 -39.26 -11.08 -20.93
C THR A 567 -38.54 -9.74 -21.15
N HIS A 568 -37.35 -9.56 -20.57
CA HIS A 568 -36.52 -8.40 -20.85
C HIS A 568 -36.10 -8.34 -22.33
N ILE A 569 -35.62 -9.44 -22.92
CA ILE A 569 -35.26 -9.51 -24.35
C ILE A 569 -36.46 -9.13 -25.22
N GLN A 570 -37.64 -9.68 -24.95
CA GLN A 570 -38.85 -9.29 -25.66
C GLN A 570 -39.12 -7.78 -25.58
N HIS A 571 -39.07 -7.22 -24.37
CA HIS A 571 -39.27 -5.79 -24.15
C HIS A 571 -38.19 -4.95 -24.85
N ALA A 572 -36.94 -5.41 -24.83
CA ALA A 572 -35.80 -4.73 -25.41
C ALA A 572 -35.97 -4.50 -26.92
N TYR A 573 -36.33 -5.55 -27.66
CA TYR A 573 -36.60 -5.43 -29.09
C TYR A 573 -37.89 -4.67 -29.40
N GLN A 574 -38.92 -4.74 -28.55
CA GLN A 574 -40.11 -3.88 -28.68
C GLN A 574 -39.75 -2.41 -28.52
N MET A 575 -38.91 -2.07 -27.54
CA MET A 575 -38.44 -0.70 -27.34
C MET A 575 -37.57 -0.22 -28.49
N LEU A 576 -36.67 -1.07 -29.00
CA LEU A 576 -35.86 -0.80 -30.18
C LEU A 576 -36.71 -0.40 -31.39
N GLN A 577 -37.78 -1.15 -31.67
CA GLN A 577 -38.76 -0.82 -32.71
C GLN A 577 -39.48 0.51 -32.43
N SER A 578 -40.01 0.69 -31.22
CA SER A 578 -40.78 1.89 -30.87
C SER A 578 -39.96 3.18 -30.93
N LYS A 579 -38.64 3.08 -30.68
CA LYS A 579 -37.68 4.18 -30.63
C LYS A 579 -36.70 4.20 -31.80
N GLN A 580 -37.05 3.58 -32.91
CA GLN A 580 -36.21 3.53 -34.12
C GLN A 580 -35.83 4.93 -34.67
N ASN A 581 -36.60 5.98 -34.35
CA ASN A 581 -36.27 7.37 -34.70
C ASN A 581 -35.17 7.98 -33.80
N GLU A 582 -34.91 7.43 -32.61
CA GLU A 582 -33.90 7.90 -31.64
C GLU A 582 -32.55 7.20 -31.88
N PHE A 583 -32.07 7.21 -33.13
CA PHE A 583 -30.98 6.33 -33.56
C PHE A 583 -29.66 6.52 -32.79
N GLU A 584 -29.18 7.76 -32.66
CA GLU A 584 -27.90 8.05 -31.99
C GLU A 584 -27.97 7.91 -30.46
N ASN A 585 -29.07 8.35 -29.86
CA ASN A 585 -29.22 8.44 -28.39
C ASN A 585 -29.73 7.15 -27.74
N PHE A 586 -30.37 6.28 -28.53
CA PHE A 586 -30.94 5.03 -28.07
C PHE A 586 -30.37 3.84 -28.83
N VAL A 587 -30.66 3.72 -30.14
CA VAL A 587 -30.34 2.52 -30.93
C VAL A 587 -28.85 2.19 -30.87
N LYS A 588 -27.98 3.17 -31.13
CA LYS A 588 -26.52 2.95 -31.07
C LYS A 588 -26.00 2.58 -29.69
N LYS A 589 -26.66 3.01 -28.61
CA LYS A 589 -26.21 2.76 -27.23
C LYS A 589 -26.56 1.37 -26.73
N VAL A 590 -27.59 0.73 -27.28
CA VAL A 590 -28.09 -0.54 -26.72
C VAL A 590 -28.10 -1.69 -27.72
N PHE A 591 -28.23 -1.40 -29.02
CA PHE A 591 -28.37 -2.45 -30.03
C PHE A 591 -27.14 -3.34 -30.16
N GLN A 592 -25.94 -2.80 -29.91
CA GLN A 592 -24.71 -3.59 -29.95
C GLN A 592 -24.72 -4.73 -28.92
N THR A 593 -25.22 -4.46 -27.71
CA THR A 593 -25.47 -5.49 -26.69
C THR A 593 -26.62 -6.40 -27.09
N MET A 594 -27.73 -5.85 -27.57
CA MET A 594 -28.88 -6.68 -27.97
C MET A 594 -28.53 -7.65 -29.09
N ALA A 595 -27.70 -7.25 -30.06
CA ALA A 595 -27.26 -8.09 -31.16
C ALA A 595 -26.60 -9.38 -30.64
N THR A 596 -25.82 -9.33 -29.55
CA THR A 596 -25.20 -10.53 -28.98
C THR A 596 -26.22 -11.56 -28.49
N MET A 597 -27.40 -11.10 -28.08
CA MET A 597 -28.49 -11.95 -27.59
C MET A 597 -29.12 -12.81 -28.71
N LEU A 598 -28.91 -12.48 -29.98
CA LEU A 598 -29.41 -13.28 -31.11
C LEU A 598 -28.72 -14.65 -31.23
N LYS A 599 -27.56 -14.83 -30.58
CA LYS A 599 -26.85 -16.11 -30.53
C LYS A 599 -27.52 -17.15 -29.62
N VAL A 600 -28.43 -16.72 -28.74
CA VAL A 600 -29.18 -17.59 -27.84
C VAL A 600 -30.63 -17.74 -28.28
N LYS A 601 -31.38 -18.61 -27.61
CA LYS A 601 -32.82 -18.71 -27.83
C LYS A 601 -33.50 -17.42 -27.41
N VAL A 602 -34.20 -16.77 -28.34
CA VAL A 602 -34.95 -15.52 -28.11
C VAL A 602 -36.46 -15.74 -28.29
N PRO A 603 -37.32 -14.86 -27.74
CA PRO A 603 -38.77 -14.92 -27.95
C PRO A 603 -39.18 -14.73 -29.42
N ASP A 604 -40.26 -15.40 -29.85
CA ASP A 604 -40.72 -15.38 -31.25
C ASP A 604 -41.07 -13.98 -31.79
N SER A 605 -41.38 -13.03 -30.90
CA SER A 605 -41.68 -11.64 -31.30
C SER A 605 -40.46 -10.82 -31.70
N VAL A 606 -39.24 -11.27 -31.35
CA VAL A 606 -38.00 -10.52 -31.60
C VAL A 606 -37.76 -10.30 -33.09
N GLY A 607 -37.99 -11.31 -33.93
CA GLY A 607 -37.75 -11.18 -35.36
C GLY A 607 -38.66 -10.17 -36.06
N GLY A 608 -39.95 -10.12 -35.68
CA GLY A 608 -40.89 -9.15 -36.21
C GLY A 608 -40.55 -7.70 -35.82
N ASN A 609 -40.07 -7.47 -34.60
CA ASN A 609 -39.62 -6.15 -34.16
C ASN A 609 -38.34 -5.73 -34.90
N LEU A 610 -37.40 -6.66 -35.06
CA LEU A 610 -36.16 -6.41 -35.79
C LEU A 610 -36.43 -6.11 -37.28
N GLN A 611 -37.36 -6.82 -37.90
CA GLN A 611 -37.81 -6.55 -39.29
C GLN A 611 -38.22 -5.08 -39.44
N GLN A 612 -39.03 -4.56 -38.52
CA GLN A 612 -39.51 -3.18 -38.59
C GLN A 612 -38.40 -2.14 -38.40
N VAL A 613 -37.42 -2.41 -37.54
CA VAL A 613 -36.24 -1.54 -37.36
C VAL A 613 -35.44 -1.45 -38.66
N PHE A 614 -35.22 -2.59 -39.33
CA PHE A 614 -34.53 -2.64 -40.63
C PHE A 614 -35.35 -1.99 -41.75
N ASP A 615 -36.67 -2.23 -41.80
CA ASP A 615 -37.57 -1.61 -42.78
C ASP A 615 -37.58 -0.08 -42.64
N HIS A 616 -37.58 0.43 -41.41
CA HIS A 616 -37.49 1.87 -41.14
C HIS A 616 -36.15 2.46 -41.59
N ALA A 617 -35.05 1.77 -41.26
CA ALA A 617 -33.70 2.18 -41.62
C ALA A 617 -33.43 2.15 -43.13
N GLN A 618 -34.26 1.45 -43.93
CA GLN A 618 -34.12 1.40 -45.40
C GLN A 618 -34.11 2.80 -46.05
N SER A 619 -34.85 3.75 -45.48
CA SER A 619 -34.88 5.15 -45.95
C SER A 619 -33.65 5.98 -45.55
N GLN A 620 -32.79 5.45 -44.68
CA GLN A 620 -31.60 6.10 -44.11
C GLN A 620 -30.37 5.20 -44.31
N PRO A 621 -29.67 5.28 -45.47
CA PRO A 621 -28.62 4.32 -45.82
C PRO A 621 -27.53 4.15 -44.76
N ALA A 622 -27.09 5.24 -44.10
CA ALA A 622 -26.10 5.18 -43.02
C ALA A 622 -26.58 4.39 -41.79
N TRP A 623 -27.87 4.47 -41.45
CA TRP A 623 -28.45 3.73 -40.33
C TRP A 623 -28.53 2.24 -40.65
N LEU A 624 -29.03 1.91 -41.84
CA LEU A 624 -29.10 0.53 -42.31
C LEU A 624 -27.71 -0.12 -42.35
N ALA A 625 -26.72 0.60 -42.86
CA ALA A 625 -25.35 0.15 -42.93
C ALA A 625 -24.75 -0.13 -41.55
N TRP A 626 -24.99 0.75 -40.57
CA TRP A 626 -24.57 0.55 -39.19
C TRP A 626 -25.27 -0.65 -38.53
N LEU A 627 -26.57 -0.83 -38.76
CA LEU A 627 -27.32 -1.99 -38.24
C LEU A 627 -26.74 -3.30 -38.76
N HIS A 628 -26.54 -3.41 -40.08
CA HIS A 628 -25.89 -4.57 -40.71
C HIS A 628 -24.51 -4.83 -40.12
N LYS A 629 -23.66 -3.80 -39.99
CA LYS A 629 -22.33 -3.92 -39.38
C LYS A 629 -22.40 -4.50 -37.97
N THR A 630 -23.34 -4.01 -37.17
CA THR A 630 -23.48 -4.37 -35.76
C THR A 630 -23.96 -5.81 -35.58
N VAL A 631 -24.86 -6.29 -36.45
CA VAL A 631 -25.44 -7.63 -36.33
C VAL A 631 -24.69 -8.70 -37.12
N ALA A 632 -23.74 -8.32 -37.98
CA ALA A 632 -23.09 -9.21 -38.93
C ALA A 632 -22.65 -10.54 -38.31
N GLU A 633 -21.95 -10.52 -37.17
CA GLU A 633 -21.43 -11.71 -36.49
C GLU A 633 -22.45 -12.47 -35.60
N TYR A 634 -23.69 -11.97 -35.54
CA TYR A 634 -24.73 -12.42 -34.61
C TYR A 634 -26.00 -12.89 -35.31
N TRP A 635 -26.02 -12.93 -36.65
CA TRP A 635 -27.17 -13.47 -37.38
C TRP A 635 -27.47 -14.91 -36.95
N PRO A 636 -28.72 -15.22 -36.56
CA PRO A 636 -29.17 -16.60 -36.42
C PRO A 636 -29.45 -17.19 -37.81
N GLN A 637 -29.38 -18.52 -37.94
CA GLN A 637 -29.75 -19.20 -39.19
C GLN A 637 -31.22 -18.97 -39.57
N ALA A 638 -32.12 -18.92 -38.58
CA ALA A 638 -33.51 -18.58 -38.77
C ALA A 638 -34.03 -17.85 -37.52
N LEU A 639 -34.92 -16.88 -37.73
CA LEU A 639 -35.57 -16.13 -36.65
C LEU A 639 -37.05 -15.91 -37.00
N PRO A 640 -38.01 -16.44 -36.22
CA PRO A 640 -39.43 -16.25 -36.49
C PRO A 640 -39.82 -14.78 -36.62
N GLY A 641 -40.60 -14.46 -37.64
CA GLY A 641 -41.06 -13.09 -37.91
C GLY A 641 -40.07 -12.18 -38.65
N LEU A 642 -38.80 -12.61 -38.85
CA LEU A 642 -37.82 -11.88 -39.66
C LEU A 642 -37.66 -12.55 -41.03
N ASN A 643 -37.87 -11.79 -42.11
CA ASN A 643 -37.64 -12.28 -43.47
C ASN A 643 -36.21 -11.98 -43.91
N MET A 644 -35.31 -12.95 -43.75
CA MET A 644 -33.90 -12.83 -44.13
C MET A 644 -33.69 -12.50 -45.62
N THR A 645 -34.58 -12.95 -46.50
CA THR A 645 -34.51 -12.62 -47.93
C THR A 645 -34.84 -11.14 -48.18
N THR A 646 -35.83 -10.58 -47.46
CA THR A 646 -36.13 -9.15 -47.54
C THR A 646 -34.97 -8.31 -47.00
N ILE A 647 -34.41 -8.68 -45.84
CA ILE A 647 -33.23 -8.01 -45.26
C ILE A 647 -32.06 -8.03 -46.26
N PHE A 648 -31.81 -9.17 -46.89
CA PHE A 648 -30.78 -9.32 -47.91
C PHE A 648 -31.00 -8.40 -49.11
N ASN A 649 -32.18 -8.48 -49.73
CA ASN A 649 -32.50 -7.72 -50.94
C ASN A 649 -32.49 -6.20 -50.68
N ASN A 650 -32.96 -5.77 -49.51
CA ASN A 650 -32.95 -4.36 -49.13
C ASN A 650 -31.52 -3.85 -48.90
N GLY A 651 -30.69 -4.62 -48.18
CA GLY A 651 -29.28 -4.28 -47.99
C GLY A 651 -28.52 -4.20 -49.31
N LEU A 652 -28.71 -5.19 -50.19
CA LEU A 652 -28.13 -5.23 -51.52
C LEU A 652 -28.53 -3.99 -52.34
N ALA A 653 -29.82 -3.66 -52.38
CA ALA A 653 -30.32 -2.51 -53.14
C ALA A 653 -29.77 -1.17 -52.61
N VAL A 654 -29.70 -0.99 -51.30
CA VAL A 654 -29.19 0.24 -50.67
C VAL A 654 -27.69 0.40 -50.91
N ALA A 655 -26.91 -0.66 -50.70
CA ALA A 655 -25.47 -0.64 -50.91
C ALA A 655 -25.11 -0.40 -52.39
N THR A 656 -25.83 -1.05 -53.31
CA THR A 656 -25.67 -0.85 -54.77
C THR A 656 -25.99 0.59 -55.18
N SER A 657 -27.01 1.20 -54.57
CA SER A 657 -27.43 2.57 -54.90
C SER A 657 -26.57 3.65 -54.25
N ASN A 658 -25.78 3.32 -53.22
CA ASN A 658 -25.01 4.28 -52.42
C ASN A 658 -23.56 3.82 -52.15
N PRO A 659 -22.78 3.45 -53.19
CA PRO A 659 -21.54 2.73 -52.99
C PRO A 659 -20.44 3.51 -52.26
N SER A 660 -20.44 4.84 -52.37
CA SER A 660 -19.45 5.71 -51.74
C SER A 660 -19.79 6.16 -50.32
N GLN A 661 -20.97 5.80 -49.79
CA GLN A 661 -21.35 6.24 -48.44
C GLN A 661 -20.55 5.51 -47.36
N PRO A 662 -20.27 6.16 -46.21
CA PRO A 662 -19.62 5.51 -45.08
C PRO A 662 -20.41 4.30 -44.55
N ASN A 663 -19.69 3.32 -44.01
CA ASN A 663 -20.21 2.10 -43.38
C ASN A 663 -20.86 1.04 -44.30
N MET A 664 -20.84 1.22 -45.63
CA MET A 664 -21.40 0.21 -46.56
C MET A 664 -20.61 -1.11 -46.54
N ASP A 665 -19.36 -1.09 -46.08
CA ASP A 665 -18.59 -2.27 -45.68
C ASP A 665 -19.40 -3.20 -44.75
N GLY A 666 -20.15 -2.63 -43.81
CA GLY A 666 -21.02 -3.33 -42.88
C GLY A 666 -22.11 -4.15 -43.55
N ILE A 667 -22.69 -3.64 -44.64
CA ILE A 667 -23.71 -4.36 -45.41
C ILE A 667 -23.08 -5.57 -46.08
N VAL A 668 -21.98 -5.40 -46.82
CA VAL A 668 -21.31 -6.52 -47.52
C VAL A 668 -20.93 -7.64 -46.56
N LEU A 669 -20.31 -7.30 -45.43
CA LEU A 669 -19.91 -8.29 -44.42
C LEU A 669 -21.13 -9.01 -43.84
N SER A 670 -22.19 -8.27 -43.52
CA SER A 670 -23.44 -8.84 -43.02
C SER A 670 -24.10 -9.78 -44.04
N LEU A 671 -24.19 -9.38 -45.30
CA LEU A 671 -24.85 -10.18 -46.34
C LEU A 671 -24.02 -11.43 -46.67
N THR A 672 -22.69 -11.29 -46.67
CA THR A 672 -21.75 -12.42 -46.77
C THR A 672 -22.02 -13.42 -45.65
N LYS A 673 -22.20 -12.94 -44.42
CA LYS A 673 -22.46 -13.81 -43.27
C LYS A 673 -23.80 -14.55 -43.37
N LEU A 674 -24.85 -13.91 -43.88
CA LEU A 674 -26.15 -14.56 -44.11
C LEU A 674 -26.05 -15.75 -45.08
N LEU A 675 -25.21 -15.66 -46.11
CA LEU A 675 -24.92 -16.79 -46.99
C LEU A 675 -24.11 -17.88 -46.29
N GLU A 676 -23.05 -17.52 -45.55
CA GLU A 676 -22.19 -18.49 -44.86
C GLU A 676 -22.95 -19.37 -43.87
N ILE A 677 -23.85 -18.78 -43.08
CA ILE A 677 -24.64 -19.51 -42.08
C ILE A 677 -25.85 -20.24 -42.69
N GLY A 678 -26.08 -20.10 -44.00
CA GLY A 678 -27.20 -20.69 -44.71
C GLY A 678 -28.57 -20.12 -44.31
N ALA A 679 -28.63 -18.85 -43.90
CA ALA A 679 -29.89 -18.16 -43.60
C ALA A 679 -30.69 -17.81 -44.86
N ILE A 680 -30.00 -17.76 -46.00
CA ILE A 680 -30.57 -17.59 -47.35
C ILE A 680 -29.92 -18.59 -48.33
N PRO A 681 -30.61 -19.00 -49.40
CA PRO A 681 -30.04 -19.86 -50.42
C PRO A 681 -28.85 -19.21 -51.13
N ALA A 682 -27.81 -19.98 -51.44
CA ALA A 682 -26.65 -19.51 -52.19
C ALA A 682 -26.95 -19.29 -53.69
N ASP A 683 -27.87 -20.08 -54.24
CA ASP A 683 -28.21 -20.08 -55.65
C ASP A 683 -28.65 -18.69 -56.13
N GLY A 684 -27.85 -18.08 -57.01
CA GLY A 684 -28.07 -16.74 -57.56
C GLY A 684 -27.66 -15.57 -56.63
N ASN A 685 -27.77 -15.73 -55.32
CA ASN A 685 -27.44 -14.67 -54.35
C ASN A 685 -25.92 -14.48 -54.17
N THR A 686 -25.12 -15.54 -54.31
CA THR A 686 -23.65 -15.43 -54.25
C THR A 686 -23.11 -14.52 -55.35
N ALA A 687 -23.61 -14.68 -56.59
CA ALA A 687 -23.21 -13.84 -57.72
C ALA A 687 -23.55 -12.35 -57.49
N GLN A 688 -24.70 -12.06 -56.86
CA GLN A 688 -25.10 -10.69 -56.53
C GLN A 688 -24.20 -10.05 -55.48
N ILE A 689 -23.78 -10.79 -54.43
CA ILE A 689 -22.84 -10.27 -53.44
C ILE A 689 -21.44 -10.10 -54.03
N VAL A 690 -20.96 -11.06 -54.82
CA VAL A 690 -19.65 -10.94 -55.50
C VAL A 690 -19.62 -9.70 -56.37
N LYS A 691 -20.72 -9.43 -57.10
CA LYS A 691 -20.88 -8.18 -57.86
C LYS A 691 -20.88 -6.95 -56.95
N LEU A 692 -21.66 -6.94 -55.88
CA LEU A 692 -21.69 -5.83 -54.91
C LEU A 692 -20.30 -5.55 -54.31
N ALA A 693 -19.54 -6.59 -53.95
CA ALA A 693 -18.19 -6.44 -53.41
C ALA A 693 -17.25 -5.78 -54.43
N CYS A 694 -17.36 -6.12 -55.71
CA CYS A 694 -16.62 -5.43 -56.78
C CYS A 694 -17.06 -3.96 -56.91
N ASP A 695 -18.36 -3.67 -56.82
CA ASP A 695 -18.88 -2.30 -56.93
C ASP A 695 -18.48 -1.41 -55.74
N LEU A 696 -18.33 -1.99 -54.55
CA LEU A 696 -17.91 -1.27 -53.33
C LEU A 696 -16.38 -1.19 -53.14
N TRP A 697 -15.61 -1.97 -53.91
CA TRP A 697 -14.16 -2.03 -53.81
C TRP A 697 -13.46 -0.65 -53.78
N PRO A 698 -13.82 0.33 -54.63
CA PRO A 698 -13.13 1.63 -54.65
C PRO A 698 -13.29 2.45 -53.37
N HIS A 699 -14.25 2.11 -52.51
CA HIS A 699 -14.60 2.87 -51.31
C HIS A 699 -14.42 2.07 -50.02
N HIS A 700 -14.57 0.73 -50.07
CA HIS A 700 -14.59 -0.17 -48.91
C HIS A 700 -13.72 -1.43 -49.15
N ARG A 701 -12.47 -1.20 -49.57
CA ARG A 701 -11.55 -2.22 -50.11
C ARG A 701 -11.40 -3.47 -49.25
N ASP A 702 -11.09 -3.33 -47.95
CA ASP A 702 -10.87 -4.46 -47.04
C ASP A 702 -12.07 -5.41 -46.97
N ALA A 703 -13.27 -4.85 -46.74
CA ALA A 703 -14.49 -5.65 -46.64
C ALA A 703 -14.85 -6.32 -47.97
N SER A 704 -14.66 -5.62 -49.09
CA SER A 704 -14.84 -6.18 -50.43
C SER A 704 -13.86 -7.33 -50.71
N ALA A 705 -12.58 -7.17 -50.36
CA ALA A 705 -11.56 -8.21 -50.50
C ALA A 705 -11.94 -9.46 -49.71
N ARG A 706 -12.28 -9.29 -48.43
CA ARG A 706 -12.71 -10.38 -47.55
C ARG A 706 -13.94 -11.12 -48.11
N CYS A 707 -14.91 -10.38 -48.62
CA CYS A 707 -16.09 -10.96 -49.26
C CYS A 707 -15.74 -11.77 -50.51
N LEU A 708 -14.94 -11.22 -51.42
CA LEU A 708 -14.53 -11.89 -52.65
C LEU A 708 -13.72 -13.17 -52.38
N GLN A 709 -12.90 -13.15 -51.34
CA GLN A 709 -12.10 -14.31 -50.91
C GLN A 709 -12.94 -15.42 -50.27
N ASN A 710 -14.15 -15.11 -49.82
CA ASN A 710 -15.02 -16.06 -49.13
C ASN A 710 -15.79 -16.99 -50.08
N PHE A 711 -15.97 -16.60 -51.34
CA PHE A 711 -16.75 -17.36 -52.32
C PHE A 711 -15.87 -17.96 -53.42
N ARG A 712 -16.38 -19.04 -54.03
CA ARG A 712 -15.79 -19.66 -55.23
C ARG A 712 -16.39 -19.10 -56.53
N GLU A 713 -17.54 -18.43 -56.45
CA GLU A 713 -18.15 -17.77 -57.60
C GLU A 713 -17.21 -16.67 -58.09
N ALA A 714 -16.82 -16.72 -59.36
CA ALA A 714 -15.92 -15.73 -59.93
C ALA A 714 -16.71 -14.47 -60.37
N PRO A 715 -16.18 -13.25 -60.13
CA PRO A 715 -16.75 -12.03 -60.71
C PRO A 715 -16.68 -12.06 -62.24
N THR A 716 -17.45 -11.19 -62.90
CA THR A 716 -17.36 -11.08 -64.36
C THR A 716 -15.98 -10.53 -64.77
N PRO A 717 -15.45 -10.87 -65.96
CA PRO A 717 -14.15 -10.39 -66.41
C PRO A 717 -13.97 -8.86 -66.34
N THR A 718 -15.05 -8.12 -66.61
CA THR A 718 -15.12 -6.66 -66.48
C THR A 718 -14.97 -6.20 -65.03
N ASP A 719 -15.66 -6.86 -64.10
CA ASP A 719 -15.57 -6.53 -62.67
C ASP A 719 -14.18 -6.81 -62.12
N VAL A 720 -13.56 -7.93 -62.51
CA VAL A 720 -12.18 -8.28 -62.11
C VAL A 720 -11.19 -7.22 -62.57
N ALA A 721 -11.31 -6.77 -63.83
CA ALA A 721 -10.46 -5.69 -64.36
C ALA A 721 -10.70 -4.37 -63.62
N ASN A 722 -11.96 -4.04 -63.30
CA ASN A 722 -12.33 -2.83 -62.59
C ASN A 722 -11.86 -2.77 -61.12
N LEU A 723 -11.38 -3.86 -60.52
CA LEU A 723 -10.76 -3.83 -59.19
C LEU A 723 -9.48 -2.97 -59.16
N MET A 724 -8.87 -2.69 -60.30
CA MET A 724 -7.77 -1.73 -60.37
C MET A 724 -8.21 -0.27 -60.16
N ASN A 725 -9.52 0.01 -60.28
CA ASN A 725 -10.07 1.34 -60.03
C ASN A 725 -10.14 1.61 -58.53
N GLY A 726 -9.73 2.81 -58.10
CA GLY A 726 -9.71 3.18 -56.68
C GLY A 726 -8.50 2.64 -55.90
N ILE A 727 -7.49 2.12 -56.60
CA ILE A 727 -6.16 1.85 -56.03
C ILE A 727 -5.36 3.15 -56.04
N ASP A 728 -4.94 3.59 -54.86
CA ASP A 728 -4.04 4.72 -54.70
C ASP A 728 -2.61 4.26 -55.04
N ALA A 729 -1.93 4.99 -55.93
CA ALA A 729 -0.60 4.66 -56.41
C ALA A 729 0.46 4.69 -55.29
N ASP A 730 0.20 5.50 -54.26
CA ASP A 730 1.11 5.69 -53.13
C ASP A 730 0.82 4.72 -51.95
N GLU A 731 -0.24 3.90 -52.05
CA GLU A 731 -0.68 3.01 -50.97
C GLU A 731 -0.31 1.54 -51.25
N ASP A 732 0.80 1.06 -50.70
CA ASP A 732 1.24 -0.33 -50.90
C ASP A 732 0.24 -1.39 -50.42
N THR A 733 -0.52 -1.12 -49.35
CA THR A 733 -1.59 -2.01 -48.86
C THR A 733 -2.67 -2.24 -49.90
N ALA A 734 -3.01 -1.23 -50.70
CA ALA A 734 -3.96 -1.34 -51.80
C ALA A 734 -3.53 -2.39 -52.84
N PHE A 735 -2.25 -2.38 -53.20
CA PHE A 735 -1.68 -3.32 -54.16
C PHE A 735 -1.60 -4.75 -53.60
N ILE A 736 -1.36 -4.91 -52.29
CA ILE A 736 -1.39 -6.22 -51.62
C ILE A 736 -2.80 -6.81 -51.64
N ASP A 737 -3.81 -6.02 -51.28
CA ASP A 737 -5.22 -6.44 -51.30
C ASP A 737 -5.65 -6.84 -52.72
N LEU A 738 -5.26 -6.05 -53.71
CA LEU A 738 -5.53 -6.33 -55.13
C LEU A 738 -4.90 -7.66 -55.57
N GLN A 739 -3.60 -7.85 -55.28
CA GLN A 739 -2.88 -9.06 -55.67
C GLN A 739 -3.47 -10.31 -55.00
N THR A 740 -3.73 -10.25 -53.70
CA THR A 740 -4.28 -11.39 -52.94
C THR A 740 -5.68 -11.75 -53.43
N THR A 741 -6.51 -10.75 -53.71
CA THR A 741 -7.87 -10.93 -54.26
C THR A 741 -7.84 -11.51 -55.66
N TRP A 742 -7.00 -11.00 -56.56
CA TRP A 742 -6.85 -11.57 -57.91
C TRP A 742 -6.29 -12.99 -57.90
N LYS A 743 -5.30 -13.31 -57.05
CA LYS A 743 -4.81 -14.68 -56.87
C LYS A 743 -5.92 -15.66 -56.45
N HIS A 744 -6.88 -15.20 -55.65
CA HIS A 744 -8.03 -16.01 -55.28
C HIS A 744 -9.00 -16.17 -56.44
N ILE A 745 -9.38 -15.06 -57.10
CA ILE A 745 -10.32 -15.06 -58.23
C ILE A 745 -9.82 -15.93 -59.39
N LEU A 746 -8.51 -15.85 -59.72
CA LEU A 746 -7.88 -16.60 -60.80
C LEU A 746 -8.12 -18.11 -60.72
N LYS A 747 -8.22 -18.68 -59.50
CA LYS A 747 -8.48 -20.10 -59.29
C LYS A 747 -9.86 -20.54 -59.78
N ASN A 748 -10.78 -19.59 -59.95
CA ASN A 748 -12.18 -19.84 -60.28
C ASN A 748 -12.54 -19.34 -61.70
N LEU A 749 -11.63 -18.68 -62.41
CA LEU A 749 -11.85 -18.22 -63.80
C LEU A 749 -11.50 -19.32 -64.81
N THR A 750 -12.24 -19.39 -65.91
CA THR A 750 -11.87 -20.22 -67.06
C THR A 750 -10.77 -19.57 -67.90
N HIS A 751 -10.07 -20.35 -68.72
CA HIS A 751 -9.02 -19.84 -69.61
C HIS A 751 -9.50 -18.67 -70.50
N GLU A 752 -10.71 -18.80 -71.08
CA GLU A 752 -11.32 -17.74 -71.89
C GLU A 752 -11.59 -16.47 -71.08
N GLN A 753 -12.07 -16.61 -69.84
CA GLN A 753 -12.30 -15.48 -68.96
C GLN A 753 -11.00 -14.78 -68.56
N ILE A 754 -9.93 -15.53 -68.31
CA ILE A 754 -8.60 -14.97 -67.97
C ILE A 754 -8.06 -14.16 -69.16
N LEU A 755 -8.18 -14.67 -70.38
CA LEU A 755 -7.78 -13.96 -71.59
C LEU A 755 -8.57 -12.66 -71.76
N LEU A 756 -9.89 -12.73 -71.59
CA LEU A 756 -10.76 -11.56 -71.68
C LEU A 756 -10.46 -10.52 -70.58
N THR A 757 -10.27 -10.95 -69.33
CA THR A 757 -9.87 -10.07 -68.22
C THR A 757 -8.53 -9.40 -68.52
N THR A 758 -7.54 -10.14 -69.04
CA THR A 758 -6.24 -9.57 -69.40
C THR A 758 -6.39 -8.48 -70.46
N SER A 759 -7.20 -8.71 -71.49
CA SER A 759 -7.52 -7.69 -72.50
C SER A 759 -8.23 -6.47 -71.90
N LEU A 760 -9.10 -6.66 -70.91
CA LEU A 760 -9.80 -5.57 -70.23
C LEU A 760 -8.88 -4.76 -69.31
N VAL A 761 -7.99 -5.42 -68.56
CA VAL A 761 -6.94 -4.78 -67.74
C VAL A 761 -6.04 -3.92 -68.62
N LEU A 762 -5.68 -4.39 -69.83
CA LEU A 762 -4.89 -3.61 -70.79
C LEU A 762 -5.64 -2.39 -71.34
N SER A 763 -6.96 -2.49 -71.46
CA SER A 763 -7.80 -1.40 -71.96
C SER A 763 -7.98 -0.29 -70.92
N ASN A 764 -7.67 -0.54 -69.64
CA ASN A 764 -7.60 0.47 -68.60
C ASN A 764 -6.27 1.23 -68.63
N SER A 765 -6.28 2.43 -68.04
CA SER A 765 -5.06 3.23 -67.84
C SER A 765 -4.05 2.50 -66.96
N MET A 766 -2.76 2.83 -67.12
CA MET A 766 -1.71 2.36 -66.22
C MET A 766 -1.99 2.82 -64.79
N VAL A 767 -1.88 1.90 -63.82
CA VAL A 767 -2.07 2.17 -62.38
C VAL A 767 -0.84 1.70 -61.62
N GLY A 768 -0.17 2.64 -60.96
CA GLY A 768 1.07 2.41 -60.23
C GLY A 768 1.80 3.72 -59.88
N PRO A 769 2.79 3.66 -58.96
CA PRO A 769 3.64 4.81 -58.64
C PRO A 769 4.53 5.22 -59.83
N ASP A 770 5.12 6.42 -59.77
CA ASP A 770 5.92 6.98 -60.87
C ASP A 770 7.08 6.08 -61.34
N ASP A 771 7.66 5.29 -60.44
CA ASP A 771 8.75 4.34 -60.75
C ASP A 771 8.25 3.03 -61.37
N GLN A 772 6.98 2.68 -61.18
CA GLN A 772 6.33 1.48 -61.72
C GLN A 772 4.91 1.80 -62.18
N PRO A 773 4.74 2.58 -63.27
CA PRO A 773 3.44 3.13 -63.65
C PRO A 773 2.38 2.08 -63.97
N ASP A 774 2.79 0.87 -64.38
CA ASP A 774 1.89 -0.24 -64.74
C ASP A 774 1.98 -1.42 -63.73
N LYS A 775 2.20 -1.11 -62.44
CA LYS A 775 2.30 -2.08 -61.33
C LYS A 775 1.06 -2.99 -61.24
N ALA A 776 -0.14 -2.48 -61.49
CA ALA A 776 -1.36 -3.30 -61.46
C ALA A 776 -1.35 -4.42 -62.54
N LEU A 777 -1.00 -4.12 -63.79
CA LEU A 777 -0.88 -5.14 -64.84
C LEU A 777 0.21 -6.17 -64.48
N ALA A 778 1.33 -5.70 -63.94
CA ALA A 778 2.39 -6.58 -63.45
C ALA A 778 1.84 -7.55 -62.39
N LEU A 779 1.08 -7.07 -61.39
CA LEU A 779 0.50 -7.91 -60.34
C LEU A 779 -0.50 -8.94 -60.87
N TRP A 780 -1.33 -8.57 -61.85
CA TRP A 780 -2.26 -9.50 -62.51
C TRP A 780 -1.50 -10.69 -63.15
N LEU A 781 -0.47 -10.40 -63.94
CA LEU A 781 0.37 -11.41 -64.60
C LEU A 781 1.20 -12.22 -63.60
N HIS A 782 1.73 -11.58 -62.55
CA HIS A 782 2.45 -12.26 -61.46
C HIS A 782 1.54 -13.23 -60.69
N SER A 783 0.24 -12.98 -60.65
CA SER A 783 -0.72 -13.81 -59.90
C SER A 783 -1.05 -15.14 -60.58
N MET A 784 -0.73 -15.28 -61.87
CA MET A 784 -0.88 -16.53 -62.64
C MET A 784 0.27 -17.51 -62.36
N SER A 785 0.13 -18.79 -62.70
CA SER A 785 1.28 -19.70 -62.79
C SER A 785 2.16 -19.35 -63.98
N ASP A 786 3.40 -19.85 -64.00
CA ASP A 786 4.41 -19.54 -65.03
C ASP A 786 3.91 -19.93 -66.44
N ASP A 787 3.41 -21.16 -66.60
CA ASP A 787 2.89 -21.67 -67.86
C ASP A 787 1.66 -20.88 -68.35
N LEU A 788 0.71 -20.60 -67.45
CA LEU A 788 -0.51 -19.87 -67.78
C LEU A 788 -0.21 -18.41 -68.15
N CYS A 789 0.75 -17.79 -67.46
CA CYS A 789 1.21 -16.44 -67.78
C CYS A 789 1.81 -16.38 -69.18
N ALA A 790 2.69 -17.33 -69.53
CA ALA A 790 3.28 -17.44 -70.86
C ALA A 790 2.23 -17.67 -71.96
N GLU A 791 1.25 -18.55 -71.72
CA GLU A 791 0.16 -18.83 -72.66
C GLU A 791 -0.71 -17.59 -72.91
N ILE A 792 -1.14 -16.90 -71.86
CA ILE A 792 -1.99 -15.70 -71.95
C ILE A 792 -1.24 -14.55 -72.61
N LEU A 793 0.04 -14.32 -72.26
CA LEU A 793 0.86 -13.30 -72.90
C LEU A 793 1.02 -13.57 -74.40
N TYR A 794 1.32 -14.81 -74.77
CA TYR A 794 1.45 -15.21 -76.18
C TYR A 794 0.14 -14.98 -76.93
N ALA A 795 -0.99 -15.43 -76.37
CA ALA A 795 -2.31 -15.27 -76.96
C ALA A 795 -2.70 -13.79 -77.15
N CYS A 796 -2.43 -12.92 -76.16
CA CYS A 796 -2.71 -11.49 -76.28
C CYS A 796 -1.79 -10.78 -77.28
N LEU A 797 -0.51 -11.13 -77.34
CA LEU A 797 0.42 -10.58 -78.34
C LEU A 797 0.00 -11.04 -79.75
N GLU A 798 -0.56 -12.24 -79.87
CA GLU A 798 -1.05 -12.73 -81.14
C GLU A 798 -2.39 -12.14 -81.60
N ASP A 799 -3.27 -11.74 -80.68
CA ASP A 799 -4.61 -11.26 -81.01
C ASP A 799 -4.57 -9.98 -81.87
N GLU A 800 -5.17 -10.01 -83.05
CA GLU A 800 -5.26 -8.86 -83.97
C GLU A 800 -6.16 -7.73 -83.43
N LYS A 801 -7.04 -8.02 -82.46
CA LYS A 801 -7.94 -7.03 -81.85
C LYS A 801 -7.26 -6.14 -80.82
N ILE A 802 -6.11 -6.56 -80.29
CA ILE A 802 -5.35 -5.78 -79.30
C ILE A 802 -4.47 -4.77 -80.03
N ALA A 803 -4.63 -3.48 -79.67
CA ALA A 803 -3.88 -2.38 -80.27
C ALA A 803 -2.37 -2.48 -80.00
N ASP A 804 -1.55 -1.95 -80.91
CA ASP A 804 -0.08 -1.95 -80.78
C ASP A 804 0.39 -1.32 -79.45
N ASP A 805 -0.24 -0.23 -79.00
CA ASP A 805 0.07 0.38 -77.70
C ASP A 805 -0.13 -0.56 -76.50
N HIS A 806 -1.10 -1.48 -76.56
CA HIS A 806 -1.33 -2.46 -75.49
C HIS A 806 -0.38 -3.65 -75.61
N LYS A 807 0.00 -4.04 -76.83
CA LYS A 807 1.02 -5.08 -77.07
C LYS A 807 2.40 -4.63 -76.60
N ASP A 808 2.72 -3.35 -76.81
CA ASP A 808 3.92 -2.70 -76.31
C ASP A 808 3.97 -2.73 -74.77
N ARG A 809 2.86 -2.39 -74.09
CA ARG A 809 2.72 -2.54 -72.64
C ARG A 809 2.95 -3.98 -72.18
N LEU A 810 2.32 -4.96 -72.83
CA LEU A 810 2.49 -6.38 -72.52
C LEU A 810 3.93 -6.84 -72.71
N TRP A 811 4.60 -6.40 -73.76
CA TRP A 811 5.99 -6.76 -74.03
C TRP A 811 6.92 -6.25 -72.92
N ASN A 812 6.74 -5.00 -72.50
CA ASN A 812 7.49 -4.45 -71.36
C ASN A 812 7.28 -5.28 -70.08
N GLN A 813 6.07 -5.77 -69.84
CA GLN A 813 5.81 -6.70 -68.72
C GLN A 813 6.42 -8.08 -68.94
N ALA A 814 6.45 -8.61 -70.16
CA ALA A 814 7.11 -9.87 -70.44
C ALA A 814 8.63 -9.81 -70.15
N VAL A 815 9.27 -8.69 -70.50
CA VAL A 815 10.69 -8.43 -70.20
C VAL A 815 10.94 -8.29 -68.69
N SER A 816 10.04 -7.63 -67.96
CA SER A 816 10.14 -7.54 -66.49
C SER A 816 9.98 -8.92 -65.82
N LEU A 817 9.08 -9.75 -66.37
CA LEU A 817 8.78 -11.13 -65.95
C LEU A 817 9.70 -12.21 -66.55
N ARG A 818 10.80 -11.83 -67.22
CA ARG A 818 11.64 -12.75 -68.01
C ARG A 818 12.12 -14.00 -67.28
N GLU A 819 12.41 -13.90 -65.98
CA GLU A 819 12.82 -15.05 -65.15
C GLU A 819 11.68 -16.06 -64.95
N LYS A 820 10.42 -15.57 -64.92
CA LYS A 820 9.20 -16.38 -64.81
C LYS A 820 8.83 -17.05 -66.14
N LEU A 821 8.99 -16.34 -67.25
CA LEU A 821 8.55 -16.79 -68.57
C LEU A 821 9.51 -17.74 -69.28
N ASN A 822 10.76 -17.85 -68.78
CA ASN A 822 11.85 -18.62 -69.37
C ASN A 822 12.23 -18.22 -70.81
N GLY A 823 13.31 -18.80 -71.34
CA GLY A 823 13.80 -18.48 -72.69
C GLY A 823 12.91 -18.98 -73.83
N ASP A 824 12.14 -20.05 -73.63
CA ASP A 824 11.32 -20.66 -74.68
C ASP A 824 10.16 -19.75 -75.12
N PHE A 825 9.59 -18.99 -74.18
CA PHE A 825 8.59 -17.97 -74.49
C PHE A 825 9.12 -16.96 -75.52
N PHE A 826 10.32 -16.40 -75.32
CA PHE A 826 10.90 -15.41 -76.22
C PHE A 826 11.29 -16.01 -77.58
N ILE A 827 11.84 -17.24 -77.58
CA ILE A 827 12.14 -17.99 -78.81
C ILE A 827 10.89 -18.14 -79.68
N LYS A 828 9.73 -18.38 -79.07
CA LYS A 828 8.46 -18.55 -79.80
C LYS A 828 7.81 -17.23 -80.21
N THR A 829 7.86 -16.22 -79.33
CA THR A 829 7.04 -15.01 -79.45
C THR A 829 7.66 -13.94 -80.35
N ILE A 830 8.98 -13.79 -80.36
CA ILE A 830 9.66 -12.75 -81.15
C ILE A 830 9.34 -12.87 -82.65
N PRO A 831 9.45 -14.04 -83.31
CA PRO A 831 9.09 -14.16 -84.72
C PRO A 831 7.62 -13.79 -84.98
N ALA A 832 6.71 -14.24 -84.11
CA ALA A 832 5.28 -13.97 -84.23
C ALA A 832 4.92 -12.47 -84.12
N ILE A 833 5.74 -11.66 -83.44
CA ILE A 833 5.58 -10.20 -83.38
C ILE A 833 6.04 -9.54 -84.68
N TYR A 834 7.15 -10.02 -85.26
CA TYR A 834 7.71 -9.43 -86.49
C TYR A 834 6.94 -9.81 -87.75
N SER A 835 6.12 -10.85 -87.72
CA SER A 835 5.19 -11.19 -88.81
C SER A 835 3.96 -10.27 -88.90
N LYS A 836 3.83 -9.26 -88.02
CA LYS A 836 2.66 -8.38 -87.89
C LYS A 836 3.04 -6.90 -88.04
N GLU A 837 2.08 -6.05 -88.38
CA GLU A 837 2.27 -4.59 -88.49
C GLU A 837 2.04 -3.91 -87.12
N ILE A 838 3.00 -4.06 -86.20
CA ILE A 838 2.98 -3.50 -84.83
C ILE A 838 4.30 -2.76 -84.51
N PRO A 839 4.57 -1.64 -85.20
CA PRO A 839 5.88 -0.99 -85.21
C PRO A 839 6.35 -0.50 -83.84
N LYS A 840 5.44 -0.12 -82.94
CA LYS A 840 5.81 0.34 -81.59
C LYS A 840 6.33 -0.82 -80.76
N THR A 841 5.56 -1.91 -80.66
CA THR A 841 5.97 -3.13 -79.96
C THR A 841 7.28 -3.69 -80.53
N GLN A 842 7.42 -3.69 -81.86
CA GLN A 842 8.64 -4.15 -82.54
C GLN A 842 9.90 -3.37 -82.20
N ASN A 843 9.79 -2.06 -81.99
CA ASN A 843 10.93 -1.24 -81.54
C ASN A 843 11.28 -1.56 -80.08
N THR A 844 10.28 -1.69 -79.21
CA THR A 844 10.47 -2.07 -77.80
C THR A 844 11.10 -3.45 -77.64
N VAL A 845 10.81 -4.39 -78.55
CA VAL A 845 11.48 -5.70 -78.62
C VAL A 845 12.98 -5.55 -78.89
N ILE A 846 13.38 -4.66 -79.80
CA ILE A 846 14.80 -4.35 -80.05
C ILE A 846 15.43 -3.65 -78.85
N ASP A 847 14.74 -2.68 -78.24
CA ASP A 847 15.27 -1.91 -77.10
C ASP A 847 15.53 -2.79 -75.87
N SER A 848 14.79 -3.90 -75.72
CA SER A 848 14.92 -4.87 -74.63
C SER A 848 15.90 -6.03 -74.93
N ALA A 849 16.70 -5.91 -75.99
CA ALA A 849 17.61 -6.97 -76.43
C ALA A 849 18.62 -7.40 -75.35
N THR A 850 19.14 -6.43 -74.58
CA THR A 850 20.16 -6.70 -73.55
C THR A 850 19.61 -7.56 -72.42
N GLU A 851 18.39 -7.25 -71.97
CA GLU A 851 17.68 -7.97 -70.90
C GLU A 851 17.31 -9.39 -71.32
N ILE A 852 16.85 -9.56 -72.58
CA ILE A 852 16.47 -10.87 -73.13
C ILE A 852 17.72 -11.74 -73.33
N ASN A 853 18.82 -11.17 -73.81
CA ASN A 853 20.10 -11.89 -73.98
C ASN A 853 20.62 -12.51 -72.69
N ALA A 854 20.36 -11.88 -71.55
CA ALA A 854 20.80 -12.37 -70.25
C ALA A 854 20.16 -13.72 -69.85
N LEU A 855 19.04 -14.11 -70.46
CA LEU A 855 18.36 -15.38 -70.20
C LEU A 855 19.10 -16.59 -70.80
N PHE A 856 19.77 -16.41 -71.95
CA PHE A 856 20.37 -17.51 -72.71
C PHE A 856 21.86 -17.63 -72.38
N LYS A 857 22.22 -18.53 -71.45
CA LYS A 857 23.60 -18.64 -70.95
C LYS A 857 24.41 -19.66 -71.73
N ASP A 858 23.77 -20.76 -72.12
CA ASP A 858 24.44 -21.88 -72.78
C ASP A 858 24.49 -21.74 -74.30
N VAL A 859 25.50 -22.34 -74.92
CA VAL A 859 25.71 -22.29 -76.38
C VAL A 859 24.51 -22.88 -77.14
N SER A 860 23.88 -23.93 -76.60
CA SER A 860 22.70 -24.56 -77.19
C SER A 860 21.48 -23.64 -77.18
N GLU A 861 21.24 -22.95 -76.06
CA GLU A 861 20.14 -22.01 -75.90
C GLU A 861 20.32 -20.78 -76.79
N LYS A 862 21.53 -20.21 -76.82
CA LYS A 862 21.88 -19.11 -77.74
C LYS A 862 21.72 -19.50 -79.20
N SER A 863 22.04 -20.74 -79.55
CA SER A 863 21.82 -21.27 -80.90
C SER A 863 20.33 -21.32 -81.28
N LEU A 864 19.46 -21.74 -80.36
CA LEU A 864 18.00 -21.76 -80.58
C LEU A 864 17.42 -20.35 -80.68
N PHE A 865 17.87 -19.45 -79.81
CA PHE A 865 17.48 -18.05 -79.84
C PHE A 865 17.95 -17.33 -81.12
N ALA A 866 19.19 -17.57 -81.57
CA ALA A 866 19.70 -17.07 -82.83
C ALA A 866 18.88 -17.55 -84.04
N LYS A 867 18.43 -18.82 -84.02
CA LYS A 867 17.53 -19.34 -85.05
C LYS A 867 16.19 -18.60 -85.07
N SER A 868 15.66 -18.25 -83.89
CA SER A 868 14.44 -17.45 -83.75
C SER A 868 14.62 -16.01 -84.26
N LEU A 869 15.71 -15.33 -83.89
CA LEU A 869 16.03 -13.98 -84.40
C LEU A 869 16.20 -13.96 -85.93
N LEU A 870 16.80 -14.99 -86.51
CA LEU A 870 16.88 -15.14 -87.96
C LEU A 870 15.49 -15.28 -88.60
N SER A 871 14.59 -16.05 -87.98
CA SER A 871 13.18 -16.14 -88.42
C SER A 871 12.48 -14.79 -88.36
N ALA A 872 12.68 -14.05 -87.27
CA ALA A 872 12.08 -12.72 -87.07
C ALA A 872 12.58 -11.71 -88.10
N LEU A 873 13.87 -11.76 -88.47
CA LEU A 873 14.46 -10.91 -89.51
C LEU A 873 13.77 -11.16 -90.86
N CYS A 874 13.66 -12.43 -91.28
CA CYS A 874 13.01 -12.79 -92.55
C CYS A 874 11.52 -12.43 -92.57
N GLN A 875 10.86 -12.38 -91.41
CA GLN A 875 9.43 -12.07 -91.30
C GLN A 875 9.14 -10.56 -91.19
N SER A 876 10.13 -9.73 -90.86
CA SER A 876 9.95 -8.29 -90.72
C SER A 876 9.78 -7.63 -92.09
N ASN A 877 8.96 -6.56 -92.17
CA ASN A 877 8.78 -5.77 -93.40
C ASN A 877 9.66 -4.50 -93.44
N SER A 878 10.31 -4.13 -92.32
CA SER A 878 11.08 -2.88 -92.18
C SER A 878 12.58 -3.13 -92.31
N ILE A 879 13.23 -2.44 -93.26
CA ILE A 879 14.69 -2.53 -93.49
C ILE A 879 15.48 -2.12 -92.24
N ASP A 880 15.07 -1.08 -91.53
CA ASP A 880 15.76 -0.61 -90.34
C ASP A 880 15.62 -1.60 -89.18
N THR A 881 14.45 -2.21 -89.04
CA THR A 881 14.17 -3.27 -88.06
C THR A 881 15.00 -4.52 -88.37
N LYS A 882 15.07 -4.94 -89.64
CA LYS A 882 15.93 -6.04 -90.11
C LYS A 882 17.39 -5.80 -89.80
N ARG A 883 17.91 -4.57 -90.00
CA ARG A 883 19.28 -4.18 -89.61
C ARG A 883 19.52 -4.30 -88.10
N SER A 884 18.56 -3.87 -87.28
CA SER A 884 18.66 -4.00 -85.82
C SER A 884 18.62 -5.46 -85.36
N LEU A 885 17.73 -6.29 -85.94
CA LEU A 885 17.68 -7.73 -85.67
C LEU A 885 18.95 -8.46 -86.13
N ALA A 886 19.53 -8.08 -87.27
CA ALA A 886 20.79 -8.62 -87.76
C ALA A 886 21.95 -8.31 -86.80
N LYS A 887 22.02 -7.08 -86.29
CA LYS A 887 23.00 -6.69 -85.27
C LYS A 887 22.82 -7.49 -83.99
N TRP A 888 21.59 -7.62 -83.52
CA TRP A 888 21.29 -8.43 -82.34
C TRP A 888 21.67 -9.91 -82.54
N LEU A 889 21.36 -10.48 -83.70
CA LEU A 889 21.80 -11.84 -84.09
C LEU A 889 23.33 -11.99 -84.06
N HIS A 890 24.08 -10.96 -84.46
CA HIS A 890 25.54 -10.98 -84.40
C HIS A 890 26.08 -10.91 -82.97
N GLU A 891 25.52 -10.04 -82.14
CA GLU A 891 25.93 -9.85 -80.74
C GLU A 891 25.83 -11.13 -79.89
N ILE A 892 24.87 -12.00 -80.20
CA ILE A 892 24.71 -13.30 -79.50
C ILE A 892 25.54 -14.44 -80.09
N GLY A 893 26.33 -14.19 -81.15
CA GLY A 893 27.15 -15.20 -81.83
C GLY A 893 26.37 -16.11 -82.78
N GLY A 894 25.38 -15.55 -83.49
CA GLY A 894 24.48 -16.28 -84.39
C GLY A 894 25.08 -16.70 -85.74
N GLU A 895 26.39 -16.54 -86.00
CA GLU A 895 27.03 -16.80 -87.30
C GLU A 895 26.76 -18.20 -87.84
N SER A 896 26.63 -19.18 -86.94
CA SER A 896 26.40 -20.57 -87.32
C SER A 896 24.98 -20.83 -87.84
N GLN A 897 24.02 -19.95 -87.58
CA GLN A 897 22.63 -20.11 -88.06
C GLN A 897 22.46 -19.66 -89.51
N LEU A 898 23.35 -18.81 -90.02
CA LEU A 898 23.31 -18.31 -91.40
C LEU A 898 23.42 -19.43 -92.45
N LYS A 899 23.97 -20.60 -92.10
CA LYS A 899 24.00 -21.78 -92.98
C LYS A 899 22.60 -22.35 -93.30
N HIS A 900 21.58 -21.98 -92.52
CA HIS A 900 20.19 -22.42 -92.67
C HIS A 900 19.35 -21.43 -93.51
N LEU A 901 19.94 -20.33 -93.99
CA LEU A 901 19.30 -19.41 -94.93
C LEU A 901 18.87 -20.17 -96.20
N GLY A 902 17.62 -19.98 -96.63
CA GLY A 902 17.01 -20.64 -97.79
C GLY A 902 16.35 -21.98 -97.52
N GLU A 903 16.42 -22.50 -96.30
CA GLU A 903 15.45 -23.51 -95.87
C GLU A 903 14.04 -22.90 -95.92
N ALA A 904 13.00 -23.71 -96.16
CA ALA A 904 11.61 -23.22 -96.24
C ALA A 904 11.14 -22.42 -94.99
N ALA A 905 11.82 -22.59 -93.86
CA ALA A 905 11.58 -21.85 -92.62
C ALA A 905 12.22 -20.43 -92.58
N PHE A 906 13.15 -20.12 -93.49
CA PHE A 906 13.90 -18.85 -93.55
C PHE A 906 13.91 -18.29 -94.98
N PRO A 907 12.76 -17.82 -95.50
CA PRO A 907 12.66 -17.22 -96.82
C PRO A 907 13.29 -15.82 -96.83
N ALA A 908 14.62 -15.77 -96.92
CA ALA A 908 15.35 -14.50 -97.01
C ALA A 908 15.24 -13.92 -98.43
N ASN A 909 14.95 -12.63 -98.53
CA ASN A 909 14.94 -11.88 -99.79
C ASN A 909 16.30 -11.18 -100.04
N GLU A 910 16.45 -10.54 -101.20
CA GLU A 910 17.72 -9.87 -101.57
C GLU A 910 18.17 -8.82 -100.54
N ASP A 911 17.22 -8.04 -100.01
CA ASP A 911 17.48 -7.04 -98.96
C ASP A 911 17.96 -7.68 -97.65
N ASP A 912 17.39 -8.82 -97.23
CA ASP A 912 17.80 -9.57 -96.04
C ASP A 912 19.26 -10.01 -96.14
N VAL A 913 19.63 -10.56 -97.30
CA VAL A 913 20.99 -11.05 -97.56
C VAL A 913 21.97 -9.89 -97.58
N GLN A 914 21.61 -8.75 -98.18
CA GLN A 914 22.45 -7.55 -98.19
C GLN A 914 22.71 -7.03 -96.76
N ILE A 915 21.67 -6.96 -95.92
CA ILE A 915 21.79 -6.54 -94.52
C ILE A 915 22.69 -7.51 -93.73
N LEU A 916 22.55 -8.81 -93.93
CA LEU A 916 23.38 -9.82 -93.26
C LEU A 916 24.84 -9.76 -93.71
N VAL A 917 25.13 -9.46 -94.99
CA VAL A 917 26.49 -9.25 -95.49
C VAL A 917 27.16 -8.04 -94.83
N GLU A 918 26.40 -6.96 -94.62
CA GLU A 918 26.88 -5.76 -93.95
C GLU A 918 27.24 -6.02 -92.48
N VAL A 919 26.41 -6.79 -91.76
CA VAL A 919 26.58 -7.04 -90.33
C VAL A 919 27.56 -8.18 -90.01
N PHE A 920 27.71 -9.17 -90.90
CA PHE A 920 28.62 -10.32 -90.72
C PHE A 920 29.78 -10.36 -91.74
N PRO A 921 30.78 -9.45 -91.66
CA PRO A 921 31.89 -9.39 -92.62
C PRO A 921 32.68 -10.70 -92.74
N SER A 922 32.76 -11.47 -91.66
CA SER A 922 33.47 -12.77 -91.60
C SER A 922 32.79 -13.87 -92.42
N LYS A 923 31.48 -13.74 -92.71
CA LYS A 923 30.65 -14.69 -93.46
C LYS A 923 30.25 -14.20 -94.85
N ARG A 924 30.74 -13.04 -95.27
CA ARG A 924 30.46 -12.40 -96.57
C ARG A 924 30.52 -13.33 -97.78
N LYS A 925 31.57 -14.17 -97.90
CA LYS A 925 31.71 -15.11 -99.04
C LYS A 925 30.65 -16.22 -99.07
N GLU A 926 30.15 -16.65 -97.91
CA GLU A 926 29.09 -17.67 -97.80
C GLU A 926 27.73 -17.07 -98.14
N LEU A 927 27.46 -15.84 -97.68
CA LEU A 927 26.21 -15.10 -97.98
C LEU A 927 26.13 -14.62 -99.43
N GLU A 928 27.23 -14.10 -100.02
CA GLU A 928 27.30 -13.73 -101.45
C GLU A 928 27.16 -14.96 -102.37
N LYS A 929 27.55 -16.15 -101.87
CA LYS A 929 27.33 -17.41 -102.58
C LYS A 929 25.84 -17.80 -102.56
N TYR A 930 25.19 -17.70 -101.40
CA TYR A 930 23.74 -17.90 -101.29
C TYR A 930 22.94 -16.95 -102.19
N GLN A 931 23.31 -15.65 -102.23
CA GLN A 931 22.66 -14.67 -103.12
C GLN A 931 22.77 -15.04 -104.60
N LYS A 932 23.93 -15.55 -105.03
CA LYS A 932 24.13 -16.05 -106.40
C LYS A 932 23.33 -17.32 -106.69
N GLU A 933 23.20 -18.22 -105.71
CA GLU A 933 22.40 -19.44 -105.84
C GLU A 933 20.89 -19.13 -105.91
N GLN A 934 20.39 -18.13 -105.18
CA GLN A 934 19.01 -17.62 -105.30
C GLN A 934 18.74 -16.94 -106.65
N MET A 935 19.65 -16.07 -107.11
CA MET A 935 19.51 -15.44 -108.43
C MET A 935 19.55 -16.48 -109.57
N GLN A 936 20.31 -17.57 -109.42
CA GLN A 936 20.31 -18.67 -110.38
C GLN A 936 19.02 -19.51 -110.32
N SER A 937 18.43 -19.73 -109.14
CA SER A 937 17.14 -20.45 -109.04
C SER A 937 15.95 -19.61 -109.52
N GLU A 938 15.95 -18.29 -109.31
CA GLU A 938 14.93 -17.39 -109.87
C GLU A 938 15.08 -17.21 -111.40
N GLU A 939 16.30 -17.31 -111.93
CA GLU A 939 16.54 -17.40 -113.38
C GLU A 939 16.08 -18.76 -113.95
N GLU A 940 16.13 -19.87 -113.19
CA GLU A 940 15.61 -21.18 -113.61
C GLU A 940 14.08 -21.32 -113.49
N ASP A 941 13.41 -20.63 -112.56
CA ASP A 941 11.93 -20.60 -112.43
C ASP A 941 11.25 -19.59 -113.39
N HIS A 942 12.03 -18.74 -114.07
CA HIS A 942 11.56 -17.80 -115.11
C HIS A 942 11.88 -18.24 -116.56
N GLU A 943 12.50 -19.42 -116.75
CA GLU A 943 12.44 -20.20 -118.01
C GLU A 943 11.28 -21.21 -117.99
#